data_AF-A0A1Y0FYN0-F1
#
_entry.id   AF-A0A1Y0FYN0-F1
#
_cell.length_a   1.000
_cell.length_b   1.000
_cell.length_c   1.000
_cell.angle_alpha   90.00
_cell.angle_beta   90.00
_cell.angle_gamma   90.00
#
_symmetry.space_group_name_H-M   'P 1'
#
loop_
_entity.id
_entity.type
_entity.pdbx_description
1 polymer ?
#
loop_
_entity_poly.entity_id
_entity_poly.type
_entity_poly.pdbx_seq_one_letter_code
_entity_poly.pdbx_strand_id
1 'polypeptide(L)'
;MKSIISKRRRALCFAGVATGSLLLTPNVFAACSYQVSNNWDAGFTAAIRITNDTSSTINGWQVNWSYQTNAVTNAWNAQLSGNYSASNVGWNRSIAPGQSVEFGIQGVTNGGPVETPQVTGALCGTSNTSSSVSSSSSSLAPSSSSSSLAASSDSSVAPTATNIALAAVATTSYVSPWETLSAVNDNSNPSNSNDKSSGAYGNWNNPNSIQWVQYEWPQQQRLERAQIYWFDDNGGVLVPTTAYVEYWDGSSWIYAGEVPLTENAFNDLEFDEIETNRLRVSMLNTQQSTGILEWRVYGVATGNSSSSSSSSSSGNTGGPVPYRAVTTEFTRFDVNTSNALYMDTDRFRAYYGGNGLNGGQGNLANVSSSQIAFGLSHLEAAYECFVNEWGFRSTSLSANSDSGPYYKMNLYSTTTLNAGGAMGADAQYRLSFIEFRDNAINRPETAVHEFGHSLTYTDYTWVDQGRTGAWWETVANWVADTYNTDALCEDVRVRNGLQRDRDTIIDLEANIALSHLQIVSTRNYYQAWPFLTYLTKNPDQYPGLGRMAVPDLMSNHLRNNETPLHVLARLTAPVSAQRVLGRYWARMAYLDINHPKAQARYLSTRNNAGFRTRAYANLTALGSGRYRVKADRAPLYGGANITPLSVSSGTVNARVINLGNGLSDSNFTATLSIRNTQSGSVRYVDLVNGAANTAVANNEEVSLVVANTPNNLYLYNAFESTTSSPDAIGLQYEVELTGAAPMHL
;
A
#
# COMPACT_ATOMS: atom_id res chain seq x y z
N MET A 1 -25.06 -67.25 3.49
CA MET A 1 -25.75 -67.28 2.18
C MET A 1 -26.00 -65.84 1.71
N LYS A 2 -26.37 -65.66 0.44
CA LYS A 2 -26.49 -64.36 -0.27
C LYS A 2 -27.73 -63.51 0.18
N SER A 3 -27.69 -62.23 -0.21
CA SER A 3 -28.80 -61.41 -0.74
C SER A 3 -29.96 -60.90 0.15
N ILE A 4 -30.71 -59.83 -0.18
CA ILE A 4 -30.44 -58.55 -0.92
C ILE A 4 -31.68 -57.59 -0.81
N ILE A 5 -31.51 -56.23 -0.77
CA ILE A 5 -32.54 -55.20 -1.15
C ILE A 5 -33.85 -55.11 -0.27
N SER A 6 -34.67 -54.03 -0.19
CA SER A 6 -34.49 -52.55 -0.20
C SER A 6 -35.82 -51.78 0.13
N LYS A 7 -35.72 -50.48 0.45
CA LYS A 7 -36.68 -49.35 0.14
C LYS A 7 -38.10 -49.22 0.78
N ARG A 8 -38.31 -48.03 1.41
CA ARG A 8 -39.38 -46.98 1.20
C ARG A 8 -40.87 -47.36 1.45
N ARG A 9 -41.85 -46.48 1.74
CA ARG A 9 -42.11 -45.03 2.04
C ARG A 9 -43.54 -45.02 2.68
N ARG A 10 -44.08 -44.10 3.51
CA ARG A 10 -44.40 -42.65 3.35
C ARG A 10 -45.12 -42.17 4.66
N ALA A 11 -45.45 -40.87 4.80
CA ALA A 11 -45.83 -40.22 6.07
C ALA A 11 -47.34 -39.99 6.33
N LEU A 12 -47.70 -39.56 7.56
CA LEU A 12 -48.78 -38.59 7.85
C LEU A 12 -48.56 -37.85 9.20
N CYS A 13 -49.32 -36.78 9.47
CA CYS A 13 -49.04 -35.72 10.47
C CYS A 13 -49.70 -35.90 11.86
N PHE A 14 -49.25 -35.11 12.86
CA PHE A 14 -50.05 -34.63 13.99
C PHE A 14 -49.62 -33.22 14.46
N ALA A 15 -50.51 -32.49 15.14
CA ALA A 15 -50.36 -31.08 15.51
C ALA A 15 -49.78 -30.85 16.93
N GLY A 16 -49.30 -29.63 17.21
CA GLY A 16 -48.79 -29.19 18.52
C GLY A 16 -49.15 -27.73 18.85
N VAL A 17 -49.39 -27.46 20.13
CA VAL A 17 -49.91 -26.18 20.67
C VAL A 17 -48.79 -25.18 20.95
N ALA A 18 -49.00 -23.90 20.66
CA ALA A 18 -48.06 -22.83 20.96
C ALA A 18 -48.34 -22.16 22.33
N THR A 19 -47.30 -22.06 23.16
CA THR A 19 -47.28 -21.23 24.38
C THR A 19 -46.47 -19.96 24.12
N GLY A 20 -47.05 -18.80 24.40
CA GLY A 20 -46.41 -17.50 24.15
C GLY A 20 -45.49 -17.05 25.28
N SER A 21 -44.19 -17.03 25.02
CA SER A 21 -43.21 -16.35 25.89
C SER A 21 -43.07 -14.89 25.44
N LEU A 22 -43.37 -13.93 26.33
CA LEU A 22 -43.03 -12.53 26.10
C LEU A 22 -41.51 -12.35 26.19
N LEU A 23 -40.86 -12.12 25.05
CA LEU A 23 -39.49 -11.61 25.01
C LEU A 23 -39.55 -10.08 25.04
N LEU A 24 -39.22 -9.50 26.19
CA LEU A 24 -38.82 -8.10 26.28
C LEU A 24 -37.46 -7.95 25.58
N THR A 25 -37.47 -7.50 24.33
CA THR A 25 -36.25 -7.10 23.62
C THR A 25 -35.78 -5.75 24.19
N PRO A 26 -34.60 -5.65 24.82
CA PRO A 26 -34.00 -4.35 25.05
C PRO A 26 -33.68 -3.72 23.68
N ASN A 27 -34.08 -2.47 23.46
CA ASN A 27 -33.52 -1.69 22.37
C ASN A 27 -32.07 -1.37 22.73
N VAL A 28 -31.13 -2.08 22.12
CA VAL A 28 -29.70 -1.86 22.33
C VAL A 28 -29.22 -0.85 21.29
N PHE A 29 -28.77 0.30 21.77
CA PHE A 29 -28.16 1.37 20.98
C PHE A 29 -26.65 1.36 21.26
N ALA A 30 -25.83 1.69 20.26
CA ALA A 30 -24.37 1.67 20.40
C ALA A 30 -23.91 2.52 21.61
N ALA A 31 -23.06 1.93 22.44
CA ALA A 31 -22.47 2.63 23.57
C ALA A 31 -21.42 3.63 23.07
N CYS A 32 -21.76 4.93 23.15
CA CYS A 32 -20.93 6.04 22.71
C CYS A 32 -20.37 6.81 23.91
N SER A 33 -19.05 7.04 23.95
CA SER A 33 -18.37 7.71 25.06
C SER A 33 -17.41 8.79 24.59
N TYR A 34 -17.41 9.93 25.28
CA TYR A 34 -16.45 11.02 25.12
C TYR A 34 -15.40 10.96 26.25
N GLN A 35 -14.12 11.01 25.92
CA GLN A 35 -13.03 11.03 26.91
C GLN A 35 -11.97 12.07 26.54
N VAL A 36 -11.62 12.96 27.47
CA VAL A 36 -10.48 13.88 27.30
C VAL A 36 -9.18 13.09 27.47
N SER A 37 -8.30 13.18 26.46
CA SER A 37 -7.02 12.47 26.41
C SER A 37 -5.85 13.33 26.91
N ASN A 38 -5.90 14.65 26.66
CA ASN A 38 -4.94 15.62 27.16
C ASN A 38 -5.55 17.03 27.28
N ASN A 39 -5.06 17.87 28.19
CA ASN A 39 -5.50 19.25 28.41
C ASN A 39 -4.29 20.14 28.78
N TRP A 40 -4.23 21.35 28.21
CA TRP A 40 -3.20 22.35 28.49
C TRP A 40 -3.79 23.77 28.68
N ASP A 41 -4.97 23.83 29.32
CA ASP A 41 -5.76 25.01 29.69
C ASP A 41 -6.35 25.81 28.52
N ALA A 42 -5.55 26.19 27.53
CA ALA A 42 -6.00 26.89 26.32
C ALA A 42 -6.61 25.95 25.26
N GLY A 43 -6.34 24.65 25.36
CA GLY A 43 -6.83 23.63 24.43
C GLY A 43 -6.67 22.21 24.97
N PHE A 44 -7.25 21.26 24.25
CA PHE A 44 -7.34 19.87 24.64
C PHE A 44 -7.34 18.94 23.42
N THR A 45 -7.09 17.65 23.68
CA THR A 45 -7.46 16.56 22.78
C THR A 45 -8.43 15.61 23.49
N ALA A 46 -9.37 15.08 22.74
CA ALA A 46 -10.34 14.11 23.23
C ALA A 46 -10.59 13.02 22.17
N ALA A 47 -11.10 11.88 22.63
CA ALA A 47 -11.53 10.77 21.81
C ALA A 47 -13.04 10.53 21.98
N ILE A 48 -13.71 10.25 20.87
CA ILE A 48 -15.09 9.75 20.86
C ILE A 48 -15.06 8.31 20.36
N ARG A 49 -15.44 7.39 21.24
CA ARG A 49 -15.49 5.95 20.97
C ARG A 49 -16.93 5.50 20.81
N ILE A 50 -17.17 4.70 19.77
CA ILE A 50 -18.47 4.10 19.44
C ILE A 50 -18.31 2.59 19.53
N THR A 51 -19.05 1.93 20.41
CA THR A 51 -19.01 0.48 20.59
C THR A 51 -20.31 -0.15 20.12
N ASN A 52 -20.24 -1.10 19.20
CA ASN A 52 -21.39 -1.87 18.77
C ASN A 52 -21.68 -2.99 19.78
N ASP A 53 -22.52 -2.72 20.75
CA ASP A 53 -23.07 -3.70 21.70
C ASP A 53 -24.32 -4.43 21.15
N THR A 54 -24.75 -4.12 19.91
CA THR A 54 -25.84 -4.81 19.22
C THR A 54 -25.38 -6.14 18.59
N SER A 55 -26.33 -7.01 18.23
CA SER A 55 -26.06 -8.29 17.56
C SER A 55 -25.85 -8.20 16.04
N SER A 56 -25.86 -7.00 15.45
CA SER A 56 -25.76 -6.76 14.00
C SER A 56 -24.66 -5.77 13.67
N THR A 57 -23.96 -5.96 12.56
CA THR A 57 -22.92 -5.02 12.09
C THR A 57 -23.51 -3.64 11.75
N ILE A 58 -22.98 -2.59 12.39
CA ILE A 58 -23.28 -1.18 12.04
C ILE A 58 -22.51 -0.86 10.75
N ASN A 59 -23.20 -0.42 9.68
CA ASN A 59 -22.62 -0.15 8.36
C ASN A 59 -22.71 1.33 7.97
N GLY A 60 -22.11 2.16 8.81
CA GLY A 60 -22.19 3.60 8.78
C GLY A 60 -22.53 4.12 10.16
N TRP A 61 -21.79 5.13 10.61
CA TRP A 61 -22.05 5.80 11.87
C TRP A 61 -21.92 7.30 11.72
N GLN A 62 -22.78 8.01 12.44
CA GLN A 62 -22.71 9.45 12.63
C GLN A 62 -23.04 9.75 14.09
N VAL A 63 -22.25 10.62 14.70
CA VAL A 63 -22.43 11.07 16.07
C VAL A 63 -22.35 12.58 16.13
N ASN A 64 -23.00 13.17 17.13
CA ASN A 64 -23.13 14.59 17.33
C ASN A 64 -22.88 14.91 18.81
N TRP A 65 -22.25 16.04 19.08
CA TRP A 65 -22.11 16.59 20.43
C TRP A 65 -22.33 18.10 20.36
N SER A 66 -22.06 18.81 21.45
CA SER A 66 -21.96 20.26 21.46
C SER A 66 -21.11 20.72 22.64
N TYR A 67 -20.56 21.92 22.53
CA TYR A 67 -19.90 22.61 23.64
C TYR A 67 -20.62 23.93 23.92
N GLN A 68 -20.53 24.42 25.16
CA GLN A 68 -21.04 25.73 25.56
C GLN A 68 -20.02 26.83 25.29
N THR A 69 -18.75 26.56 25.59
CA THR A 69 -17.63 27.50 25.43
C THR A 69 -16.54 26.98 24.51
N ASN A 70 -16.30 25.67 24.51
CA ASN A 70 -15.21 25.08 23.73
C ASN A 70 -15.53 25.03 22.23
N ALA A 71 -14.51 24.84 21.39
CA ALA A 71 -14.69 24.64 19.94
C ALA A 71 -13.74 23.56 19.41
N VAL A 72 -14.18 22.80 18.40
CA VAL A 72 -13.32 21.87 17.66
C VAL A 72 -12.51 22.65 16.63
N THR A 73 -11.21 22.39 16.55
CA THR A 73 -10.32 22.99 15.55
C THR A 73 -9.80 21.97 14.54
N ASN A 74 -9.74 20.68 14.90
CA ASN A 74 -9.33 19.60 14.01
C ASN A 74 -9.91 18.24 14.46
N ALA A 75 -10.00 17.28 13.56
CA ALA A 75 -10.33 15.89 13.87
C ALA A 75 -9.61 14.92 12.92
N TRP A 76 -9.46 13.67 13.35
CA TRP A 76 -8.88 12.59 12.56
C TRP A 76 -9.66 11.29 12.75
N ASN A 77 -9.60 10.39 11.78
CA ASN A 77 -10.37 9.14 11.72
C ASN A 77 -11.91 9.35 11.62
N ALA A 78 -12.38 10.56 11.30
CA ALA A 78 -13.78 10.87 11.03
C ALA A 78 -13.89 12.01 10.00
N GLN A 79 -15.03 12.09 9.33
CA GLN A 79 -15.44 13.25 8.53
C GLN A 79 -16.24 14.20 9.43
N LEU A 80 -15.73 15.40 9.69
CA LEU A 80 -16.51 16.43 10.39
C LEU A 80 -17.54 17.07 9.44
N SER A 81 -18.76 17.27 9.94
CA SER A 81 -19.80 18.05 9.30
C SER A 81 -20.19 19.20 10.24
N GLY A 82 -19.79 20.43 9.86
CA GLY A 82 -19.75 21.55 10.80
C GLY A 82 -18.80 21.27 11.97
N ASN A 83 -19.04 21.92 13.11
CA ASN A 83 -18.11 21.87 14.25
C ASN A 83 -18.31 20.64 15.16
N TYR A 84 -19.51 20.06 15.22
CA TYR A 84 -19.90 19.09 16.26
C TYR A 84 -20.68 17.86 15.75
N SER A 85 -20.63 17.56 14.45
CA SER A 85 -21.11 16.29 13.88
C SER A 85 -19.94 15.57 13.23
N ALA A 86 -19.84 14.25 13.40
CA ALA A 86 -18.79 13.44 12.82
C ALA A 86 -19.34 12.12 12.30
N SER A 87 -18.93 11.72 11.09
CA SER A 87 -19.28 10.43 10.47
C SER A 87 -18.05 9.61 10.09
N ASN A 88 -18.28 8.32 9.82
CA ASN A 88 -17.24 7.38 9.43
C ASN A 88 -16.39 7.82 8.22
N VAL A 89 -15.10 7.48 8.24
CA VAL A 89 -14.26 7.39 7.04
C VAL A 89 -14.32 5.96 6.47
N GLY A 90 -13.89 5.77 5.21
CA GLY A 90 -14.13 4.53 4.46
C GLY A 90 -13.72 3.23 5.19
N TRP A 91 -12.58 3.24 5.90
CA TRP A 91 -12.04 2.07 6.58
C TRP A 91 -12.69 1.75 7.94
N ASN A 92 -13.35 2.71 8.60
CA ASN A 92 -14.03 2.50 9.89
C ASN A 92 -15.56 2.55 9.82
N ARG A 93 -16.13 2.51 8.60
CA ARG A 93 -17.58 2.49 8.36
C ARG A 93 -18.29 1.29 8.99
N SER A 94 -17.64 0.13 9.03
CA SER A 94 -18.25 -1.12 9.50
C SER A 94 -17.79 -1.45 10.92
N ILE A 95 -18.72 -1.55 11.87
CA ILE A 95 -18.46 -1.97 13.26
C ILE A 95 -19.20 -3.29 13.50
N ALA A 96 -18.47 -4.39 13.59
CA ALA A 96 -19.05 -5.71 13.89
C ALA A 96 -19.55 -5.80 15.36
N PRO A 97 -20.47 -6.73 15.68
CA PRO A 97 -20.91 -6.97 17.06
C PRO A 97 -19.74 -7.15 18.04
N GLY A 98 -19.77 -6.44 19.16
CA GLY A 98 -18.73 -6.41 20.19
C GLY A 98 -17.47 -5.61 19.82
N GLN A 99 -17.39 -5.01 18.63
CA GLN A 99 -16.26 -4.16 18.23
C GLN A 99 -16.51 -2.68 18.54
N SER A 100 -15.43 -1.90 18.52
CA SER A 100 -15.50 -0.44 18.64
C SER A 100 -14.68 0.24 17.55
N VAL A 101 -15.06 1.47 17.24
CA VAL A 101 -14.24 2.42 16.49
C VAL A 101 -14.08 3.69 17.31
N GLU A 102 -13.00 4.41 17.07
CA GLU A 102 -12.66 5.63 17.80
C GLU A 102 -12.10 6.67 16.84
N PHE A 103 -12.51 7.91 17.03
CA PHE A 103 -11.95 9.06 16.33
C PHE A 103 -11.54 10.13 17.34
N GLY A 104 -10.54 10.91 16.98
CA GLY A 104 -9.97 11.92 17.86
C GLY A 104 -10.27 13.33 17.36
N ILE A 105 -10.35 14.25 18.31
CA ILE A 105 -10.58 15.67 18.09
C ILE A 105 -9.57 16.51 18.85
N GLN A 106 -9.18 17.64 18.27
CA GLN A 106 -8.45 18.71 18.92
C GLN A 106 -9.40 19.90 19.07
N GLY A 107 -9.36 20.57 20.23
CA GLY A 107 -10.20 21.72 20.49
C GLY A 107 -9.52 22.80 21.33
N VAL A 108 -10.15 23.96 21.34
CA VAL A 108 -9.80 25.12 22.16
C VAL A 108 -10.87 25.34 23.22
N THR A 109 -10.46 25.84 24.38
CA THR A 109 -11.37 26.09 25.52
C THR A 109 -12.04 27.45 25.49
N ASN A 110 -11.55 28.37 24.65
CA ASN A 110 -11.99 29.77 24.55
C ASN A 110 -12.05 30.50 25.92
N GLY A 111 -11.21 30.10 26.88
CA GLY A 111 -11.16 30.66 28.23
C GLY A 111 -12.11 30.01 29.25
N GLY A 112 -12.90 29.00 28.85
CA GLY A 112 -13.67 28.13 29.74
C GLY A 112 -12.87 26.92 30.27
N PRO A 113 -13.47 26.09 31.14
CA PRO A 113 -12.91 24.78 31.51
C PRO A 113 -13.09 23.76 30.37
N VAL A 114 -12.32 22.66 30.36
CA VAL A 114 -12.53 21.58 29.37
C VAL A 114 -13.86 20.86 29.63
N GLU A 115 -14.69 20.78 28.59
CA GLU A 115 -16.01 20.16 28.62
C GLU A 115 -15.96 18.66 28.22
N THR A 116 -16.81 17.85 28.85
CA THR A 116 -17.05 16.43 28.51
C THR A 116 -18.52 16.22 28.09
N PRO A 117 -18.91 16.58 26.85
CA PRO A 117 -20.29 16.54 26.43
C PRO A 117 -20.81 15.12 26.21
N GLN A 118 -22.12 14.97 26.22
CA GLN A 118 -22.77 13.72 25.83
C GLN A 118 -22.68 13.53 24.31
N VAL A 119 -22.38 12.30 23.88
CA VAL A 119 -22.38 11.90 22.48
C VAL A 119 -23.78 11.43 22.11
N THR A 120 -24.35 12.01 21.06
CA THR A 120 -25.73 11.81 20.62
C THR A 120 -25.79 11.42 19.14
N GLY A 121 -26.93 10.97 18.65
CA GLY A 121 -27.12 10.57 17.25
C GLY A 121 -27.98 9.31 17.15
N ALA A 122 -28.28 8.87 15.92
CA ALA A 122 -29.15 7.72 15.67
C ALA A 122 -28.64 6.40 16.30
N LEU A 123 -27.32 6.29 16.50
CA LEU A 123 -26.68 5.16 17.17
C LEU A 123 -26.48 5.37 18.68
N CYS A 124 -26.57 6.60 19.18
CA CYS A 124 -26.12 7.01 20.52
C CYS A 124 -27.26 7.68 21.34
N GLY A 125 -28.51 7.22 21.22
CA GLY A 125 -29.67 7.92 21.81
C GLY A 125 -30.71 6.98 22.40
N THR A 126 -31.53 7.48 23.33
CA THR A 126 -32.69 6.78 23.87
C THR A 126 -33.97 7.19 23.12
N SER A 127 -34.80 6.20 22.79
CA SER A 127 -35.92 6.22 21.81
C SER A 127 -37.01 7.29 21.98
N ASN A 128 -37.53 7.86 20.86
CA ASN A 128 -38.94 7.64 20.47
C ASN A 128 -39.44 8.19 19.11
N THR A 129 -40.54 7.57 18.64
CA THR A 129 -41.61 8.02 17.70
C THR A 129 -41.41 8.07 16.17
N SER A 130 -42.51 7.78 15.48
CA SER A 130 -42.62 7.44 14.04
C SER A 130 -43.77 8.19 13.36
N SER A 131 -43.70 8.38 12.03
CA SER A 131 -44.90 8.49 11.17
C SER A 131 -44.58 8.26 9.68
N SER A 132 -45.59 7.83 8.93
CA SER A 132 -45.51 7.22 7.58
C SER A 132 -46.26 8.04 6.50
N VAL A 133 -46.43 7.43 5.30
CA VAL A 133 -47.27 7.82 4.13
C VAL A 133 -46.71 8.93 3.20
N SER A 134 -46.91 8.95 1.88
CA SER A 134 -47.31 7.89 0.90
C SER A 134 -47.01 8.37 -0.55
N SER A 135 -46.98 7.43 -1.49
CA SER A 135 -46.80 7.63 -2.94
C SER A 135 -47.92 8.39 -3.66
N SER A 136 -47.59 9.12 -4.73
CA SER A 136 -48.44 9.17 -5.95
C SER A 136 -47.63 9.62 -7.18
N SER A 137 -48.06 9.17 -8.37
CA SER A 137 -47.36 9.29 -9.64
C SER A 137 -48.25 9.87 -10.73
N SER A 138 -47.68 10.65 -11.65
CA SER A 138 -48.26 10.88 -12.98
C SER A 138 -47.24 11.50 -13.93
N SER A 139 -47.05 10.88 -15.08
CA SER A 139 -46.31 11.38 -16.24
C SER A 139 -47.16 12.33 -17.10
N LEU A 140 -46.50 13.17 -17.92
CA LEU A 140 -46.88 13.47 -19.32
C LEU A 140 -45.80 14.37 -19.96
N ALA A 141 -45.52 14.12 -21.24
CA ALA A 141 -44.62 14.90 -22.10
C ALA A 141 -45.40 15.35 -23.37
N PRO A 142 -44.76 15.86 -24.43
CA PRO A 142 -44.08 17.17 -24.52
C PRO A 142 -44.77 18.07 -25.56
N SER A 143 -44.31 19.31 -25.76
CA SER A 143 -44.68 20.11 -26.94
C SER A 143 -43.59 21.12 -27.30
N SER A 144 -43.12 21.08 -28.55
CA SER A 144 -42.12 21.97 -29.12
C SER A 144 -42.77 22.95 -30.11
N SER A 145 -42.29 24.20 -30.16
CA SER A 145 -42.27 24.99 -31.39
C SER A 145 -41.27 26.15 -31.29
N SER A 146 -40.37 26.26 -32.26
CA SER A 146 -39.41 27.36 -32.38
C SER A 146 -39.99 28.51 -33.20
N SER A 147 -39.60 29.75 -32.90
CA SER A 147 -39.45 30.78 -33.94
C SER A 147 -38.47 31.86 -33.49
N SER A 148 -37.62 32.29 -34.42
CA SER A 148 -36.47 33.15 -34.20
C SER A 148 -36.62 34.50 -34.91
N LEU A 149 -36.11 35.56 -34.31
CA LEU A 149 -35.58 36.75 -34.99
C LEU A 149 -34.40 37.30 -34.16
N ALA A 150 -33.41 37.87 -34.84
CA ALA A 150 -32.04 38.01 -34.34
C ALA A 150 -31.45 39.43 -34.50
N ALA A 151 -30.15 39.56 -34.16
CA ALA A 151 -29.27 40.75 -34.20
C ALA A 151 -29.42 41.73 -33.02
N SER A 152 -28.37 42.35 -32.45
CA SER A 152 -26.90 42.22 -32.60
C SER A 152 -26.21 43.05 -31.49
N SER A 153 -24.94 42.85 -31.10
CA SER A 153 -23.98 41.72 -31.23
C SER A 153 -22.65 42.11 -30.56
N ASP A 154 -21.94 41.18 -29.92
CA ASP A 154 -20.47 41.25 -29.76
C ASP A 154 -19.87 39.85 -29.98
N SER A 155 -18.73 39.77 -30.68
CA SER A 155 -18.28 38.56 -31.36
C SER A 155 -16.85 38.19 -31.00
N SER A 156 -16.67 37.58 -29.83
CA SER A 156 -15.57 36.64 -29.61
C SER A 156 -16.04 35.24 -29.98
N VAL A 157 -15.43 34.64 -31.00
CA VAL A 157 -15.72 33.25 -31.38
C VAL A 157 -15.16 32.32 -30.31
N ALA A 158 -16.01 31.87 -29.40
CA ALA A 158 -15.68 30.77 -28.50
C ALA A 158 -15.44 29.50 -29.34
N PRO A 159 -14.39 28.70 -29.05
CA PRO A 159 -14.18 27.42 -29.72
C PRO A 159 -15.36 26.48 -29.43
N THR A 160 -15.95 25.90 -30.47
CA THR A 160 -16.98 24.87 -30.32
C THR A 160 -16.43 23.66 -29.59
N ALA A 161 -17.04 23.28 -28.47
CA ALA A 161 -16.63 22.13 -27.68
C ALA A 161 -16.63 20.82 -28.49
N THR A 162 -15.57 20.04 -28.30
CA THR A 162 -15.34 18.76 -28.98
C THR A 162 -15.44 17.61 -27.98
N ASN A 163 -15.62 16.37 -28.45
CA ASN A 163 -15.58 15.19 -27.58
C ASN A 163 -14.14 14.96 -27.09
N ILE A 164 -13.81 15.53 -25.94
CA ILE A 164 -12.48 15.46 -25.31
C ILE A 164 -12.24 14.12 -24.61
N ALA A 165 -13.26 13.28 -24.37
CA ALA A 165 -13.09 11.97 -23.74
C ALA A 165 -12.11 11.04 -24.50
N LEU A 166 -11.96 11.23 -25.82
CA LEU A 166 -11.01 10.50 -26.66
C LEU A 166 -9.54 10.79 -26.34
N ALA A 167 -9.26 11.88 -25.62
CA ALA A 167 -7.93 12.27 -25.15
C ALA A 167 -7.71 11.96 -23.65
N ALA A 168 -8.68 11.34 -22.98
CA ALA A 168 -8.56 10.91 -21.59
C ALA A 168 -8.05 9.47 -21.46
N VAL A 169 -7.32 9.21 -20.37
CA VAL A 169 -7.06 7.86 -19.90
C VAL A 169 -8.25 7.39 -19.06
N ALA A 170 -8.84 6.26 -19.41
CA ALA A 170 -9.91 5.62 -18.64
C ALA A 170 -9.34 4.72 -17.54
N THR A 171 -9.86 4.84 -16.32
CA THR A 171 -9.62 3.93 -15.18
C THR A 171 -10.95 3.55 -14.53
N THR A 172 -10.96 2.53 -13.67
CA THR A 172 -12.21 2.02 -13.04
C THR A 172 -11.94 1.37 -11.68
N SER A 173 -12.96 1.28 -10.83
CA SER A 173 -12.95 0.44 -9.63
C SER A 173 -12.80 -1.04 -9.95
N TYR A 174 -13.46 -1.51 -11.02
CA TYR A 174 -13.48 -2.92 -11.42
C TYR A 174 -14.08 -3.08 -12.83
N VAL A 175 -13.42 -3.85 -13.70
CA VAL A 175 -13.98 -4.33 -14.98
C VAL A 175 -13.91 -5.86 -15.04
N SER A 176 -14.96 -6.51 -15.55
CA SER A 176 -14.99 -7.96 -15.69
C SER A 176 -13.96 -8.44 -16.73
N PRO A 177 -13.32 -9.62 -16.57
CA PRO A 177 -12.22 -10.06 -17.44
C PRO A 177 -12.53 -10.27 -18.94
N TRP A 178 -13.80 -10.21 -19.34
CA TRP A 178 -14.28 -10.31 -20.73
C TRP A 178 -14.93 -9.01 -21.25
N GLU A 179 -14.95 -7.97 -20.43
CA GLU A 179 -15.39 -6.62 -20.80
C GLU A 179 -14.18 -5.73 -21.06
N THR A 180 -14.39 -4.65 -21.82
CA THR A 180 -13.33 -3.82 -22.39
C THR A 180 -13.46 -2.39 -21.86
N LEU A 181 -12.59 -1.99 -20.93
CA LEU A 181 -12.62 -0.64 -20.35
C LEU A 181 -12.49 0.46 -21.41
N SER A 182 -11.70 0.27 -22.47
CA SER A 182 -11.53 1.27 -23.53
C SER A 182 -12.76 1.47 -24.42
N ALA A 183 -13.81 0.63 -24.30
CA ALA A 183 -15.07 0.85 -24.99
C ALA A 183 -15.77 2.12 -24.50
N VAL A 184 -15.48 2.59 -23.28
CA VAL A 184 -16.13 3.81 -22.75
C VAL A 184 -15.71 5.08 -23.48
N ASN A 185 -14.61 5.11 -24.24
CA ASN A 185 -14.18 6.30 -24.98
C ASN A 185 -13.63 5.97 -26.39
N ASP A 186 -14.28 5.05 -27.10
CA ASP A 186 -13.90 4.68 -28.48
C ASP A 186 -14.60 5.53 -29.57
N ASN A 187 -15.49 6.46 -29.16
CA ASN A 187 -16.34 7.30 -30.04
C ASN A 187 -17.47 6.53 -30.75
N SER A 188 -17.84 5.35 -30.26
CA SER A 188 -18.92 4.51 -30.83
C SER A 188 -20.30 5.14 -30.69
N ASN A 189 -21.25 4.68 -31.52
CA ASN A 189 -22.66 5.11 -31.46
C ASN A 189 -23.56 3.87 -31.31
N PRO A 190 -23.80 3.38 -30.07
CA PRO A 190 -24.60 2.19 -29.84
C PRO A 190 -26.04 2.33 -30.34
N SER A 191 -26.56 1.29 -30.98
CA SER A 191 -27.92 1.27 -31.52
C SER A 191 -29.00 0.97 -30.46
N ASN A 192 -28.62 0.30 -29.38
CA ASN A 192 -29.47 -0.06 -28.24
C ASN A 192 -28.57 -0.42 -27.03
N SER A 193 -29.13 -0.53 -25.82
CA SER A 193 -28.35 -0.79 -24.59
C SER A 193 -27.73 -2.20 -24.51
N ASN A 194 -28.04 -3.13 -25.42
CA ASN A 194 -27.39 -4.44 -25.53
C ASN A 194 -26.31 -4.47 -26.65
N ASP A 195 -26.05 -3.34 -27.32
CA ASP A 195 -25.18 -3.29 -28.51
C ASP A 195 -23.69 -3.35 -28.17
N LYS A 196 -23.17 -4.56 -28.05
CA LYS A 196 -21.74 -4.83 -27.80
C LYS A 196 -20.87 -4.80 -29.06
N SER A 197 -21.33 -4.25 -30.20
CA SER A 197 -20.58 -4.33 -31.47
C SER A 197 -19.24 -3.56 -31.45
N SER A 198 -19.12 -2.54 -30.60
CA SER A 198 -17.87 -1.81 -30.28
C SER A 198 -17.16 -2.32 -29.02
N GLY A 199 -17.69 -3.36 -28.37
CA GLY A 199 -17.35 -3.74 -27.00
C GLY A 199 -18.30 -3.10 -25.97
N ALA A 200 -18.00 -3.31 -24.69
CA ALA A 200 -18.69 -2.70 -23.57
C ALA A 200 -17.77 -2.68 -22.34
N TYR A 201 -17.97 -1.74 -21.43
CA TYR A 201 -17.50 -1.87 -20.04
C TYR A 201 -18.64 -2.47 -19.20
N GLY A 202 -18.28 -3.39 -18.30
CA GLY A 202 -19.19 -3.95 -17.29
C GLY A 202 -18.39 -4.45 -16.09
N ASN A 203 -19.01 -4.40 -14.91
CA ASN A 203 -18.34 -4.70 -13.62
C ASN A 203 -18.88 -5.95 -12.89
N TRP A 204 -19.42 -6.91 -13.62
CA TRP A 204 -19.89 -8.20 -13.08
C TRP A 204 -18.81 -8.92 -12.26
N ASN A 205 -19.03 -9.38 -11.02
CA ASN A 205 -20.29 -9.49 -10.27
C ASN A 205 -20.24 -8.68 -8.96
N ASN A 206 -20.50 -7.37 -9.04
CA ASN A 206 -20.44 -6.43 -7.92
C ASN A 206 -21.81 -5.76 -7.62
N PRO A 207 -22.90 -6.53 -7.41
CA PRO A 207 -24.23 -5.97 -7.18
C PRO A 207 -24.30 -5.21 -5.85
N ASN A 208 -25.20 -4.22 -5.79
CA ASN A 208 -25.47 -3.40 -4.60
C ASN A 208 -24.21 -2.73 -4.04
N SER A 209 -23.30 -2.31 -4.92
CA SER A 209 -22.08 -1.57 -4.59
C SER A 209 -21.90 -0.42 -5.59
N ILE A 210 -21.30 0.69 -5.15
CA ILE A 210 -20.91 1.77 -6.06
C ILE A 210 -19.64 1.34 -6.76
N GLN A 211 -19.69 1.32 -8.08
CA GLN A 211 -18.59 1.10 -9.00
C GLN A 211 -18.40 2.35 -9.83
N TRP A 212 -17.18 2.65 -10.26
CA TRP A 212 -16.89 3.88 -10.98
C TRP A 212 -16.03 3.67 -12.21
N VAL A 213 -16.19 4.56 -13.19
CA VAL A 213 -15.27 4.75 -14.32
C VAL A 213 -14.82 6.21 -14.28
N GLN A 214 -13.55 6.46 -14.54
CA GLN A 214 -12.92 7.78 -14.42
C GLN A 214 -12.12 8.09 -15.67
N TYR A 215 -12.28 9.31 -16.17
CA TYR A 215 -11.35 9.95 -17.09
C TYR A 215 -10.33 10.79 -16.35
N GLU A 216 -9.10 10.75 -16.85
CA GLU A 216 -8.03 11.68 -16.53
C GLU A 216 -7.45 12.25 -17.82
N TRP A 217 -7.51 13.58 -17.95
CA TRP A 217 -6.88 14.33 -19.03
C TRP A 217 -5.50 14.83 -18.61
N PRO A 218 -4.54 14.92 -19.56
CA PRO A 218 -3.22 15.46 -19.29
C PRO A 218 -3.24 16.97 -19.01
N GLN A 219 -4.33 17.69 -19.29
CA GLN A 219 -4.48 19.13 -19.00
C GLN A 219 -5.86 19.42 -18.40
N GLN A 220 -5.98 20.54 -17.69
CA GLN A 220 -7.27 21.08 -17.26
C GLN A 220 -8.21 21.26 -18.47
N GLN A 221 -9.44 20.79 -18.33
CA GLN A 221 -10.49 20.90 -19.34
C GLN A 221 -11.64 21.70 -18.74
N ARG A 222 -12.10 22.72 -19.47
CA ARG A 222 -13.39 23.35 -19.18
C ARG A 222 -14.46 22.46 -19.77
N LEU A 223 -15.21 21.79 -18.90
CA LEU A 223 -16.26 20.87 -19.28
C LEU A 223 -17.56 21.65 -19.54
N GLU A 224 -18.33 21.21 -20.53
CA GLU A 224 -19.64 21.78 -20.85
C GLU A 224 -20.76 20.76 -20.66
N ARG A 225 -20.52 19.48 -21.03
CA ARG A 225 -21.54 18.42 -20.93
C ARG A 225 -20.92 17.02 -20.99
N ALA A 226 -21.49 16.06 -20.27
CA ALA A 226 -21.25 14.63 -20.47
C ALA A 226 -22.45 13.94 -21.14
N GLN A 227 -22.18 12.86 -21.88
CA GLN A 227 -23.20 11.93 -22.39
C GLN A 227 -22.83 10.49 -22.07
N ILE A 228 -23.69 9.72 -21.43
CA ILE A 228 -23.43 8.31 -21.08
C ILE A 228 -24.47 7.39 -21.71
N TYR A 229 -24.02 6.35 -22.39
CA TYR A 229 -24.87 5.27 -22.91
C TYR A 229 -24.69 4.03 -22.03
N TRP A 230 -25.76 3.62 -21.33
CA TRP A 230 -25.71 2.50 -20.39
C TRP A 230 -25.76 1.15 -21.11
N PHE A 231 -24.94 0.20 -20.63
CA PHE A 231 -24.95 -1.21 -21.06
C PHE A 231 -25.92 -2.02 -20.18
N ASP A 232 -26.80 -2.78 -20.84
CA ASP A 232 -27.73 -3.72 -20.21
C ASP A 232 -27.76 -5.04 -21.00
N ASP A 233 -27.30 -6.13 -20.37
CA ASP A 233 -27.27 -7.48 -20.95
C ASP A 233 -28.59 -8.27 -20.73
N ASN A 234 -29.60 -7.64 -20.11
CA ASN A 234 -30.83 -8.26 -19.60
C ASN A 234 -30.58 -9.40 -18.59
N GLY A 235 -29.43 -9.40 -17.91
CA GLY A 235 -28.95 -10.50 -17.09
C GLY A 235 -28.08 -10.05 -15.91
N GLY A 236 -26.75 -10.17 -16.04
CA GLY A 236 -25.80 -9.89 -14.97
C GLY A 236 -25.33 -8.44 -14.88
N VAL A 237 -25.47 -7.68 -15.96
CA VAL A 237 -25.07 -6.27 -16.07
C VAL A 237 -26.27 -5.48 -16.55
N LEU A 238 -26.81 -4.60 -15.71
CA LEU A 238 -28.00 -3.81 -15.98
C LEU A 238 -27.71 -2.32 -15.94
N VAL A 239 -28.63 -1.49 -16.45
CA VAL A 239 -28.61 -0.04 -16.23
C VAL A 239 -28.52 0.26 -14.72
N PRO A 240 -27.74 1.27 -14.27
CA PRO A 240 -27.68 1.64 -12.86
C PRO A 240 -29.06 2.00 -12.30
N THR A 241 -29.30 1.73 -11.02
CA THR A 241 -30.43 2.30 -10.26
C THR A 241 -30.09 3.68 -9.68
N THR A 242 -28.82 4.05 -9.68
CA THR A 242 -28.30 5.38 -9.30
C THR A 242 -27.00 5.59 -10.06
N ALA A 243 -26.81 6.76 -10.67
CA ALA A 243 -25.54 7.14 -11.27
C ALA A 243 -25.35 8.65 -11.23
N TYR A 244 -24.15 9.10 -10.88
CA TYR A 244 -23.81 10.51 -10.78
C TYR A 244 -22.38 10.75 -11.25
N VAL A 245 -22.08 11.98 -11.62
CA VAL A 245 -20.73 12.42 -11.99
C VAL A 245 -20.09 13.19 -10.84
N GLU A 246 -18.79 13.02 -10.68
CA GLU A 246 -17.92 13.74 -9.75
C GLU A 246 -16.71 14.30 -10.52
N TYR A 247 -16.24 15.49 -10.17
CA TYR A 247 -14.99 16.06 -10.70
C TYR A 247 -13.93 16.17 -9.60
N TRP A 248 -12.65 16.14 -9.98
CA TRP A 248 -11.55 16.33 -9.03
C TRP A 248 -11.19 17.81 -8.92
N ASP A 249 -11.22 18.38 -7.72
CA ASP A 249 -10.86 19.79 -7.47
C ASP A 249 -9.35 20.02 -7.21
N GLY A 250 -8.55 18.95 -7.25
CA GLY A 250 -7.15 18.93 -6.83
C GLY A 250 -6.90 18.20 -5.51
N SER A 251 -7.94 18.04 -4.68
CA SER A 251 -7.88 17.49 -3.32
C SER A 251 -8.95 16.45 -2.99
N SER A 252 -10.13 16.56 -3.60
CA SER A 252 -11.33 15.76 -3.34
C SER A 252 -12.16 15.56 -4.60
N TRP A 253 -13.00 14.52 -4.57
CA TRP A 253 -14.06 14.34 -5.57
C TRP A 253 -15.28 15.15 -5.16
N ILE A 254 -15.68 16.08 -6.01
CA ILE A 254 -16.81 16.99 -5.83
C ILE A 254 -17.94 16.55 -6.74
N TYR A 255 -19.13 16.41 -6.19
CA TYR A 255 -20.33 16.00 -6.91
C TYR A 255 -20.73 17.03 -7.99
N ALA A 256 -20.91 16.57 -9.22
CA ALA A 256 -21.30 17.38 -10.38
C ALA A 256 -22.79 17.27 -10.74
N GLY A 257 -23.42 16.11 -10.52
CA GLY A 257 -24.85 15.90 -10.80
C GLY A 257 -25.24 14.43 -11.02
N GLU A 258 -26.52 14.09 -10.84
CA GLU A 258 -27.08 12.79 -11.24
C GLU A 258 -27.13 12.69 -12.77
N VAL A 259 -26.90 11.48 -13.28
CA VAL A 259 -27.02 11.14 -14.71
C VAL A 259 -28.36 10.45 -14.95
N PRO A 260 -29.12 10.83 -15.99
CA PRO A 260 -30.33 10.10 -16.36
C PRO A 260 -30.05 8.61 -16.68
N LEU A 261 -31.05 7.75 -16.46
CA LEU A 261 -30.93 6.28 -16.48
C LEU A 261 -31.78 5.66 -17.60
N THR A 262 -31.85 6.34 -18.76
CA THR A 262 -32.67 5.92 -19.90
C THR A 262 -31.91 4.90 -20.74
N GLU A 263 -32.50 3.71 -20.94
CA GLU A 263 -32.02 2.73 -21.91
C GLU A 263 -32.11 3.24 -23.35
N ASN A 264 -31.28 2.69 -24.24
CA ASN A 264 -31.34 2.90 -25.69
C ASN A 264 -31.14 4.36 -26.14
N ALA A 265 -30.49 5.18 -25.30
CA ALA A 265 -30.19 6.58 -25.56
C ALA A 265 -28.89 7.00 -24.88
N PHE A 266 -28.29 8.08 -25.38
CA PHE A 266 -27.32 8.86 -24.61
C PHE A 266 -28.06 9.65 -23.52
N ASN A 267 -27.54 9.61 -22.31
CA ASN A 267 -28.05 10.33 -21.15
C ASN A 267 -27.17 11.54 -20.88
N ASP A 268 -27.75 12.72 -21.00
CA ASP A 268 -27.05 14.01 -20.90
C ASP A 268 -26.94 14.53 -19.46
N LEU A 269 -25.80 15.12 -19.14
CA LEU A 269 -25.58 15.94 -17.94
C LEU A 269 -24.77 17.19 -18.33
N GLU A 270 -25.36 18.38 -18.19
CA GLU A 270 -24.70 19.67 -18.45
C GLU A 270 -23.86 20.11 -17.23
N PHE A 271 -22.80 20.89 -17.46
CA PHE A 271 -21.89 21.36 -16.43
C PHE A 271 -21.78 22.89 -16.42
N ASP A 272 -22.10 23.50 -15.28
CA ASP A 272 -21.85 24.92 -15.04
C ASP A 272 -20.42 25.13 -14.52
N GLU A 273 -19.56 25.70 -15.37
CA GLU A 273 -18.21 26.19 -15.01
C GLU A 273 -17.24 25.18 -14.36
N ILE A 274 -17.39 23.88 -14.65
CA ILE A 274 -16.45 22.86 -14.17
C ILE A 274 -15.15 22.89 -14.98
N GLU A 275 -14.08 23.39 -14.38
CA GLU A 275 -12.70 23.16 -14.84
C GLU A 275 -12.08 22.01 -14.03
N THR A 276 -11.83 20.88 -14.70
CA THR A 276 -11.14 19.73 -14.10
C THR A 276 -10.25 19.01 -15.10
N ASN A 277 -9.21 18.33 -14.60
CA ASN A 277 -8.45 17.35 -15.37
C ASN A 277 -8.87 15.90 -15.05
N ARG A 278 -9.83 15.67 -14.12
CA ARG A 278 -10.38 14.34 -13.86
C ARG A 278 -11.88 14.37 -13.60
N LEU A 279 -12.60 13.49 -14.27
CA LEU A 279 -14.05 13.33 -14.16
C LEU A 279 -14.34 11.86 -13.89
N ARG A 280 -15.32 11.55 -13.04
CA ARG A 280 -15.69 10.20 -12.65
C ARG A 280 -17.20 10.03 -12.75
N VAL A 281 -17.65 8.96 -13.39
CA VAL A 281 -19.03 8.48 -13.24
C VAL A 281 -19.05 7.36 -12.19
N SER A 282 -19.82 7.59 -11.14
CA SER A 282 -20.06 6.67 -10.03
C SER A 282 -21.47 6.10 -10.16
N MET A 283 -21.61 4.77 -10.17
CA MET A 283 -22.84 4.06 -10.53
C MET A 283 -23.09 2.83 -9.66
N LEU A 284 -24.35 2.56 -9.35
CA LEU A 284 -24.80 1.41 -8.57
C LEU A 284 -26.09 0.86 -9.16
N ASN A 285 -26.20 -0.46 -9.26
CA ASN A 285 -27.46 -1.18 -9.37
C ASN A 285 -27.67 -2.01 -8.09
N THR A 286 -28.86 -1.92 -7.49
CA THR A 286 -29.18 -2.59 -6.21
C THR A 286 -29.37 -4.10 -6.29
N GLN A 287 -29.44 -4.68 -7.50
CA GLN A 287 -29.75 -6.09 -7.74
C GLN A 287 -28.69 -6.83 -8.57
N GLN A 288 -28.08 -6.15 -9.54
CA GLN A 288 -27.07 -6.69 -10.47
C GLN A 288 -25.88 -5.73 -10.59
N SER A 289 -24.92 -6.05 -11.45
CA SER A 289 -23.81 -5.15 -11.80
C SER A 289 -24.23 -4.07 -12.80
N THR A 290 -23.33 -3.12 -13.10
CA THR A 290 -23.56 -2.01 -14.04
C THR A 290 -22.52 -1.96 -15.17
N GLY A 291 -22.87 -1.27 -16.26
CA GLY A 291 -21.99 -1.14 -17.42
C GLY A 291 -22.27 0.10 -18.28
N ILE A 292 -21.33 0.41 -19.17
CA ILE A 292 -21.31 1.57 -20.07
C ILE A 292 -20.90 1.08 -21.45
N LEU A 293 -21.63 1.49 -22.49
CA LEU A 293 -21.26 1.25 -23.89
C LEU A 293 -20.39 2.37 -24.46
N GLU A 294 -20.64 3.62 -24.07
CA GLU A 294 -19.88 4.81 -24.50
C GLU A 294 -20.11 5.94 -23.47
N TRP A 295 -19.07 6.70 -23.14
CA TRP A 295 -19.14 7.92 -22.34
C TRP A 295 -18.37 9.05 -23.05
N ARG A 296 -19.09 10.12 -23.38
CA ARG A 296 -18.53 11.31 -24.03
C ARG A 296 -18.49 12.46 -23.06
N VAL A 297 -17.50 13.31 -23.25
CA VAL A 297 -17.38 14.56 -22.50
C VAL A 297 -17.04 15.65 -23.51
N TYR A 298 -17.87 16.68 -23.55
CA TYR A 298 -17.72 17.84 -24.39
C TYR A 298 -17.12 18.97 -23.58
N GLY A 299 -16.07 19.59 -24.12
CA GLY A 299 -15.37 20.70 -23.48
C GLY A 299 -14.23 21.22 -24.34
N VAL A 300 -13.39 22.06 -23.74
CA VAL A 300 -12.20 22.64 -24.36
C VAL A 300 -11.02 22.67 -23.38
N ALA A 301 -9.81 22.44 -23.89
CA ALA A 301 -8.59 22.53 -23.08
C ALA A 301 -8.30 23.99 -22.70
N THR A 302 -8.09 24.26 -21.41
CA THR A 302 -7.86 25.61 -20.89
C THR A 302 -6.40 26.04 -21.11
N GLY A 303 -6.07 26.48 -22.33
CA GLY A 303 -4.73 27.02 -22.61
C GLY A 303 -4.33 27.13 -24.08
N ASN A 304 -4.87 28.10 -24.82
CA ASN A 304 -4.14 28.67 -25.97
C ASN A 304 -4.70 30.04 -26.41
N SER A 305 -3.95 31.12 -26.19
CA SER A 305 -4.17 32.44 -26.81
C SER A 305 -2.90 33.28 -26.70
N SER A 306 -2.52 33.93 -27.79
CA SER A 306 -1.18 34.49 -28.00
C SER A 306 -1.16 36.01 -28.00
N SER A 307 -0.23 36.62 -27.24
CA SER A 307 0.42 37.88 -27.64
C SER A 307 1.63 38.26 -26.77
N SER A 308 2.75 38.53 -27.45
CA SER A 308 3.86 39.44 -27.12
C SER A 308 4.24 39.84 -25.67
N SER A 309 5.52 39.55 -25.37
CA SER A 309 6.53 40.38 -24.66
C SER A 309 6.49 40.62 -23.14
N SER A 310 7.68 40.34 -22.55
CA SER A 310 8.34 40.98 -21.40
C SER A 310 7.81 40.81 -19.96
N SER A 311 8.57 40.00 -19.22
CA SER A 311 9.07 40.19 -17.83
C SER A 311 8.14 40.15 -16.59
N SER A 312 8.52 39.19 -15.72
CA SER A 312 8.57 39.21 -14.25
C SER A 312 7.31 38.95 -13.40
N SER A 313 7.44 37.89 -12.57
CA SER A 313 6.76 37.57 -11.29
C SER A 313 5.23 37.36 -11.25
N SER A 314 4.64 36.46 -10.46
CA SER A 314 5.10 35.26 -9.71
C SER A 314 3.83 34.53 -9.18
N GLY A 315 3.70 33.19 -9.29
CA GLY A 315 2.60 32.45 -8.62
C GLY A 315 2.23 31.07 -9.20
N ASN A 316 2.46 30.00 -8.42
CA ASN A 316 2.03 28.60 -8.60
C ASN A 316 0.50 28.43 -8.34
N THR A 317 -0.26 27.35 -8.63
CA THR A 317 -0.18 26.05 -9.38
C THR A 317 -1.62 25.45 -9.36
N GLY A 318 -2.05 24.49 -10.20
CA GLY A 318 -1.40 23.80 -11.31
C GLY A 318 -2.29 22.71 -11.91
N GLY A 319 -2.12 22.45 -13.22
CA GLY A 319 -2.60 21.21 -13.87
C GLY A 319 -1.53 20.11 -13.76
N PRO A 320 -1.18 19.38 -14.84
CA PRO A 320 -0.04 18.44 -14.78
C PRO A 320 1.18 19.20 -14.30
N VAL A 321 1.94 18.68 -13.34
CA VAL A 321 3.16 19.38 -12.95
C VAL A 321 4.15 19.29 -14.12
N PRO A 322 4.59 20.43 -14.70
CA PRO A 322 5.60 20.38 -15.74
C PRO A 322 6.93 20.00 -15.09
N TYR A 323 7.26 18.69 -15.11
CA TYR A 323 8.53 18.16 -14.64
C TYR A 323 9.66 18.88 -15.38
N ARG A 324 10.30 19.81 -14.69
CA ARG A 324 11.27 20.72 -15.31
C ARG A 324 12.47 19.92 -15.75
N ALA A 325 12.73 19.95 -17.06
CA ALA A 325 13.96 19.42 -17.60
C ALA A 325 15.14 20.21 -17.02
N VAL A 326 16.09 19.51 -16.41
CA VAL A 326 17.34 20.10 -15.94
C VAL A 326 18.22 20.39 -17.17
N THR A 327 18.62 21.65 -17.36
CA THR A 327 19.30 22.09 -18.58
C THR A 327 20.72 22.65 -18.38
N THR A 328 21.05 23.24 -17.24
CA THR A 328 22.39 23.85 -16.99
C THR A 328 22.90 23.79 -15.55
N GLU A 329 22.10 24.04 -14.53
CA GLU A 329 22.62 24.31 -13.17
C GLU A 329 22.90 23.07 -12.28
N PHE A 330 22.51 21.86 -12.72
CA PHE A 330 22.51 20.65 -11.87
C PHE A 330 23.16 19.46 -12.62
N THR A 331 24.16 19.74 -13.46
CA THR A 331 24.72 18.77 -14.41
C THR A 331 25.98 18.11 -13.87
N ARG A 332 25.89 16.83 -13.48
CA ARG A 332 27.06 15.98 -13.20
C ARG A 332 27.91 15.82 -14.47
N PHE A 333 29.22 15.65 -14.32
CA PHE A 333 30.19 15.45 -15.43
C PHE A 333 30.26 16.57 -16.47
N ASP A 334 29.78 17.78 -16.14
CA ASP A 334 29.73 18.94 -17.05
C ASP A 334 28.93 18.63 -18.34
N VAL A 335 27.93 17.74 -18.25
CA VAL A 335 27.14 17.28 -19.40
C VAL A 335 25.97 18.21 -19.69
N ASN A 336 25.65 18.40 -20.96
CA ASN A 336 24.47 19.11 -21.41
C ASN A 336 24.08 18.60 -22.81
N THR A 337 22.98 19.13 -23.34
CA THR A 337 22.42 18.71 -24.63
C THR A 337 23.30 19.05 -25.85
N SER A 338 24.41 19.78 -25.68
CA SER A 338 25.38 20.07 -26.75
C SER A 338 26.63 19.19 -26.74
N ASN A 339 26.92 18.48 -25.63
CA ASN A 339 28.15 17.67 -25.49
C ASN A 339 27.90 16.20 -25.08
N ALA A 340 26.65 15.79 -24.86
CA ALA A 340 26.23 14.42 -24.56
C ALA A 340 24.98 14.05 -25.39
N LEU A 341 24.78 12.75 -25.65
CA LEU A 341 23.46 12.26 -26.06
C LEU A 341 22.54 12.27 -24.85
N TYR A 342 21.25 12.53 -25.07
CA TYR A 342 20.25 12.47 -24.01
C TYR A 342 18.93 11.88 -24.51
N MET A 343 18.15 11.35 -23.57
CA MET A 343 16.78 10.88 -23.78
C MET A 343 15.90 11.31 -22.61
N ASP A 344 14.75 11.90 -22.92
CA ASP A 344 13.73 12.28 -21.94
C ASP A 344 12.59 11.26 -21.90
N THR A 345 12.07 11.05 -20.70
CA THR A 345 10.72 10.53 -20.41
C THR A 345 9.98 11.60 -19.60
N ASP A 346 8.80 11.32 -19.04
CA ASP A 346 8.04 12.31 -18.26
C ASP A 346 8.82 12.77 -17.02
N ARG A 347 9.49 11.84 -16.33
CA ARG A 347 10.05 12.04 -14.99
C ARG A 347 11.57 11.86 -14.94
N PHE A 348 12.20 11.38 -16.01
CA PHE A 348 13.65 11.14 -16.06
C PHE A 348 14.29 11.73 -17.32
N ARG A 349 15.57 12.10 -17.19
CA ARG A 349 16.47 12.45 -18.30
C ARG A 349 17.76 11.63 -18.20
N ALA A 350 17.99 10.74 -19.16
CA ALA A 350 19.23 9.97 -19.24
C ALA A 350 20.25 10.65 -20.16
N TYR A 351 21.49 10.77 -19.70
CA TYR A 351 22.66 11.22 -20.47
C TYR A 351 23.63 10.07 -20.72
N TYR A 352 24.14 9.96 -21.94
CA TYR A 352 25.03 8.88 -22.37
C TYR A 352 25.97 9.32 -23.51
N GLY A 353 26.99 8.51 -23.78
CA GLY A 353 27.99 8.78 -24.81
C GLY A 353 27.57 8.25 -26.19
N GLY A 354 28.10 8.84 -27.26
CA GLY A 354 27.91 8.39 -28.64
C GLY A 354 28.12 9.50 -29.66
N ASN A 355 28.45 9.15 -30.91
CA ASN A 355 28.66 10.11 -32.02
C ASN A 355 29.66 11.25 -31.72
N GLY A 356 30.68 10.99 -30.89
CA GLY A 356 31.67 11.99 -30.47
C GLY A 356 31.25 12.85 -29.26
N LEU A 357 29.99 12.75 -28.82
CA LEU A 357 29.47 13.39 -27.61
C LEU A 357 29.71 12.45 -26.42
N ASN A 358 30.44 12.89 -25.40
CA ASN A 358 30.81 12.05 -24.23
C ASN A 358 30.77 12.82 -22.89
N GLY A 359 30.13 14.01 -22.84
CA GLY A 359 30.16 14.91 -21.70
C GLY A 359 31.43 15.76 -21.62
N GLY A 360 31.44 16.76 -20.74
CA GLY A 360 32.62 17.63 -20.56
C GLY A 360 33.84 16.89 -19.98
N GLN A 361 33.60 15.81 -19.22
CA GLN A 361 34.65 14.94 -18.65
C GLN A 361 35.00 13.74 -19.55
N GLY A 362 34.35 13.57 -20.70
CA GLY A 362 34.64 12.51 -21.67
C GLY A 362 34.38 11.07 -21.18
N ASN A 363 33.70 10.91 -20.05
CA ASN A 363 33.55 9.65 -19.32
C ASN A 363 32.13 9.06 -19.36
N LEU A 364 31.23 9.60 -20.20
CA LEU A 364 29.96 8.94 -20.47
C LEU A 364 30.17 7.66 -21.29
N ALA A 365 29.46 6.60 -20.92
CA ALA A 365 29.54 5.32 -21.61
C ALA A 365 28.73 5.34 -22.91
N ASN A 366 29.27 4.70 -23.95
CA ASN A 366 28.57 4.51 -25.22
C ASN A 366 27.53 3.38 -25.10
N VAL A 367 26.26 3.76 -24.97
CA VAL A 367 25.11 2.86 -24.74
C VAL A 367 24.09 3.07 -25.85
N SER A 368 23.45 2.01 -26.35
CA SER A 368 22.47 2.18 -27.43
C SER A 368 21.20 2.89 -26.93
N SER A 369 20.58 3.70 -27.77
CA SER A 369 19.31 4.37 -27.44
C SER A 369 18.22 3.37 -27.05
N SER A 370 18.21 2.16 -27.62
CA SER A 370 17.32 1.07 -27.22
C SER A 370 17.54 0.56 -25.79
N GLN A 371 18.80 0.51 -25.32
CA GLN A 371 19.14 0.11 -23.95
C GLN A 371 18.80 1.21 -22.94
N ILE A 372 18.99 2.47 -23.32
CA ILE A 372 18.56 3.64 -22.54
C ILE A 372 17.03 3.65 -22.41
N ALA A 373 16.29 3.50 -23.52
CA ALA A 373 14.83 3.46 -23.53
C ALA A 373 14.25 2.32 -22.68
N PHE A 374 14.86 1.12 -22.74
CA PHE A 374 14.44 -0.03 -21.93
C PHE A 374 14.66 0.18 -20.42
N GLY A 375 15.77 0.80 -20.03
CA GLY A 375 15.98 1.17 -18.62
C GLY A 375 15.01 2.26 -18.14
N LEU A 376 14.78 3.28 -18.98
CA LEU A 376 13.85 4.38 -18.69
C LEU A 376 12.40 3.91 -18.53
N SER A 377 11.90 3.01 -19.37
CA SER A 377 10.53 2.48 -19.23
C SER A 377 10.35 1.69 -17.92
N HIS A 378 11.37 0.95 -17.49
CA HIS A 378 11.37 0.30 -16.18
C HIS A 378 11.40 1.29 -15.01
N LEU A 379 12.11 2.42 -15.14
CA LEU A 379 12.15 3.48 -14.13
C LEU A 379 10.83 4.27 -14.03
N GLU A 380 10.16 4.56 -15.17
CA GLU A 380 8.81 5.15 -15.15
C GLU A 380 7.80 4.22 -14.49
N ALA A 381 7.81 2.93 -14.83
CA ALA A 381 6.96 1.93 -14.16
C ALA A 381 7.30 1.74 -12.67
N ALA A 382 8.56 1.94 -12.26
CA ALA A 382 8.94 1.92 -10.85
C ALA A 382 8.44 3.18 -10.11
N TYR A 383 8.52 4.35 -10.74
CA TYR A 383 7.92 5.58 -10.21
C TYR A 383 6.40 5.44 -10.06
N GLU A 384 5.70 4.93 -11.09
CA GLU A 384 4.26 4.68 -10.99
C GLU A 384 3.93 3.74 -9.83
N CYS A 385 4.64 2.62 -9.67
CA CYS A 385 4.40 1.73 -8.55
C CYS A 385 4.66 2.41 -7.20
N PHE A 386 5.87 2.93 -6.96
CA PHE A 386 6.24 3.38 -5.62
C PHE A 386 5.68 4.76 -5.26
N VAL A 387 5.71 5.73 -6.17
CA VAL A 387 5.24 7.10 -5.89
C VAL A 387 3.73 7.19 -6.03
N ASN A 388 3.15 6.75 -7.16
CA ASN A 388 1.73 6.99 -7.42
C ASN A 388 0.82 5.98 -6.67
N GLU A 389 1.13 4.69 -6.73
CA GLU A 389 0.26 3.63 -6.18
C GLU A 389 0.53 3.30 -4.70
N TRP A 390 1.80 3.31 -4.30
CA TRP A 390 2.20 3.07 -2.90
C TRP A 390 2.27 4.36 -2.06
N GLY A 391 2.36 5.54 -2.68
CA GLY A 391 2.37 6.81 -1.96
C GLY A 391 3.71 7.19 -1.32
N PHE A 392 4.84 6.72 -1.84
CA PHE A 392 6.15 7.28 -1.47
C PHE A 392 6.26 8.74 -1.89
N ARG A 393 7.07 9.53 -1.17
CA ARG A 393 7.40 10.91 -1.56
C ARG A 393 8.06 10.92 -2.95
N SER A 394 7.59 11.83 -3.81
CA SER A 394 8.02 11.92 -5.21
C SER A 394 9.52 12.24 -5.35
N THR A 395 10.29 11.36 -6.01
CA THR A 395 11.72 11.57 -6.31
C THR A 395 12.01 12.75 -7.25
N SER A 396 10.97 13.40 -7.77
CA SER A 396 11.06 14.61 -8.58
C SER A 396 11.00 15.89 -7.73
N LEU A 397 10.73 15.78 -6.43
CA LEU A 397 10.76 16.90 -5.49
C LEU A 397 12.17 17.09 -4.90
N SER A 398 12.52 18.35 -4.64
CA SER A 398 13.63 18.66 -3.74
C SER A 398 13.32 18.12 -2.35
N ALA A 399 14.33 17.61 -1.64
CA ALA A 399 14.21 17.26 -0.22
C ALA A 399 13.86 18.47 0.68
N ASN A 400 13.96 19.70 0.16
CA ASN A 400 13.62 20.94 0.87
C ASN A 400 12.18 21.43 0.63
N SER A 401 11.39 20.81 -0.26
CA SER A 401 10.06 21.32 -0.65
C SER A 401 9.08 20.21 -1.01
N ASP A 402 7.94 20.17 -0.33
CA ASP A 402 6.81 19.26 -0.62
C ASP A 402 5.81 19.84 -1.65
N SER A 403 5.92 21.14 -1.97
CA SER A 403 5.02 21.86 -2.89
C SER A 403 5.60 22.08 -4.29
N GLY A 404 6.72 21.44 -4.60
CA GLY A 404 7.44 21.60 -5.86
C GLY A 404 8.33 22.86 -5.92
N PRO A 405 8.72 23.30 -7.14
CA PRO A 405 8.44 22.66 -8.44
C PRO A 405 9.06 21.26 -8.55
N TYR A 406 8.52 20.44 -9.45
CA TYR A 406 8.99 19.08 -9.70
C TYR A 406 9.96 19.07 -10.88
N TYR A 407 10.97 18.21 -10.82
CA TYR A 407 12.07 18.12 -11.78
C TYR A 407 12.18 16.72 -12.38
N LYS A 408 12.71 16.62 -13.60
CA LYS A 408 13.15 15.32 -14.13
C LYS A 408 14.39 14.88 -13.37
N MET A 409 14.44 13.64 -12.89
CA MET A 409 15.66 13.08 -12.31
C MET A 409 16.68 12.80 -13.40
N ASN A 410 17.90 13.31 -13.23
CA ASN A 410 19.00 13.04 -14.15
C ASN A 410 19.59 11.65 -13.91
N LEU A 411 19.88 10.94 -14.99
CA LEU A 411 20.56 9.64 -15.02
C LEU A 411 21.81 9.75 -15.89
N TYR A 412 22.91 9.12 -15.51
CA TYR A 412 24.20 9.25 -16.20
C TYR A 412 24.84 7.88 -16.45
N SER A 413 24.88 7.41 -17.69
CA SER A 413 25.68 6.22 -18.05
C SER A 413 27.17 6.61 -18.13
N THR A 414 28.01 6.07 -17.24
CA THR A 414 29.42 6.45 -17.07
C THR A 414 30.36 5.24 -17.07
N THR A 415 31.60 5.42 -17.56
CA THR A 415 32.65 4.38 -17.57
C THR A 415 33.51 4.36 -16.29
N THR A 416 33.40 5.38 -15.44
CA THR A 416 34.31 5.58 -14.29
C THR A 416 33.80 5.04 -12.96
N LEU A 417 32.57 4.54 -12.90
CA LEU A 417 31.94 4.07 -11.67
C LEU A 417 32.40 2.65 -11.30
N ASN A 418 32.78 2.44 -10.03
CA ASN A 418 33.23 1.13 -9.52
C ASN A 418 32.10 0.27 -8.89
N ALA A 419 30.85 0.57 -9.24
CA ALA A 419 29.64 -0.10 -8.78
C ALA A 419 28.72 -0.41 -9.97
N GLY A 420 27.54 -0.99 -9.73
CA GLY A 420 26.53 -1.20 -10.79
C GLY A 420 25.83 0.11 -11.15
N GLY A 421 25.32 0.79 -10.14
CA GLY A 421 24.99 2.20 -10.16
C GLY A 421 25.44 2.88 -8.86
N ALA A 422 25.08 4.15 -8.73
CA ALA A 422 25.14 4.90 -7.49
C ALA A 422 24.18 6.09 -7.57
N MET A 423 23.31 6.23 -6.58
CA MET A 423 22.55 7.47 -6.38
C MET A 423 23.47 8.56 -5.78
N GLY A 424 23.46 9.73 -6.41
CA GLY A 424 24.08 10.95 -5.91
C GLY A 424 23.03 12.06 -5.74
N ALA A 425 23.38 13.13 -5.05
CA ALA A 425 22.47 14.26 -4.89
C ALA A 425 23.16 15.60 -5.06
N ASP A 426 22.43 16.57 -5.62
CA ASP A 426 22.89 17.94 -5.71
C ASP A 426 22.88 18.60 -4.32
N ALA A 427 24.01 19.22 -3.95
CA ALA A 427 24.20 19.79 -2.62
C ALA A 427 23.41 21.09 -2.39
N GLN A 428 23.16 21.88 -3.44
CA GLN A 428 22.48 23.17 -3.39
C GLN A 428 20.95 23.00 -3.41
N TYR A 429 20.47 22.11 -4.28
CA TYR A 429 19.06 21.95 -4.59
C TYR A 429 18.41 20.71 -3.98
N ARG A 430 19.21 19.80 -3.41
CA ARG A 430 18.75 18.55 -2.78
C ARG A 430 17.83 17.72 -3.67
N LEU A 431 18.24 17.57 -4.94
CA LEU A 431 17.63 16.66 -5.91
C LEU A 431 18.56 15.46 -6.10
N SER A 432 18.00 14.24 -6.08
CA SER A 432 18.74 13.03 -6.42
C SER A 432 18.99 12.93 -7.93
N PHE A 433 20.09 12.29 -8.30
CA PHE A 433 20.44 11.82 -9.62
C PHE A 433 21.04 10.42 -9.50
N ILE A 434 21.14 9.68 -10.61
CA ILE A 434 21.71 8.32 -10.59
C ILE A 434 22.84 8.20 -11.62
N GLU A 435 23.98 7.68 -11.19
CA GLU A 435 25.06 7.22 -12.07
C GLU A 435 24.88 5.72 -12.32
N PHE A 436 25.04 5.28 -13.56
CA PHE A 436 25.02 3.87 -13.97
C PHE A 436 26.33 3.51 -14.63
N ARG A 437 26.95 2.42 -14.20
CA ARG A 437 28.17 1.95 -14.86
C ARG A 437 27.84 1.34 -16.22
N ASP A 438 28.54 1.79 -17.25
CA ASP A 438 28.43 1.27 -18.61
C ASP A 438 26.95 1.22 -19.05
N ASN A 439 26.42 0.02 -19.33
CA ASN A 439 25.02 -0.22 -19.70
C ASN A 439 24.13 -0.71 -18.54
N ALA A 440 24.51 -0.51 -17.28
CA ALA A 440 23.77 -1.01 -16.12
C ALA A 440 22.33 -0.51 -16.01
N ILE A 441 22.00 0.65 -16.57
CA ILE A 441 20.62 1.16 -16.72
C ILE A 441 19.69 0.16 -17.45
N ASN A 442 20.24 -0.68 -18.34
CA ASN A 442 19.51 -1.74 -19.05
C ASN A 442 19.29 -3.00 -18.19
N ARG A 443 19.65 -3.00 -16.91
CA ARG A 443 19.37 -4.09 -15.95
C ARG A 443 18.35 -3.57 -14.95
N PRO A 444 17.05 -3.91 -15.08
CA PRO A 444 16.01 -3.27 -14.28
C PRO A 444 16.17 -3.53 -12.78
N GLU A 445 16.73 -4.67 -12.37
CA GLU A 445 17.11 -4.95 -10.98
C GLU A 445 18.07 -3.86 -10.45
N THR A 446 19.08 -3.48 -11.23
CA THR A 446 20.02 -2.41 -10.87
C THR A 446 19.37 -1.03 -10.99
N ALA A 447 18.65 -0.75 -12.07
CA ALA A 447 18.00 0.54 -12.27
C ALA A 447 17.00 0.88 -11.15
N VAL A 448 16.16 -0.08 -10.77
CA VAL A 448 15.14 0.10 -9.73
C VAL A 448 15.74 0.02 -8.32
N HIS A 449 16.87 -0.66 -8.13
CA HIS A 449 17.65 -0.57 -6.88
C HIS A 449 18.14 0.86 -6.63
N GLU A 450 18.81 1.49 -7.62
CA GLU A 450 19.27 2.88 -7.49
C GLU A 450 18.10 3.87 -7.30
N PHE A 451 16.95 3.61 -7.94
CA PHE A 451 15.72 4.36 -7.69
C PHE A 451 15.25 4.25 -6.23
N GLY A 452 15.47 3.11 -5.56
CA GLY A 452 15.20 2.93 -4.14
C GLY A 452 16.06 3.80 -3.22
N HIS A 453 17.32 4.08 -3.60
CA HIS A 453 18.11 5.10 -2.91
C HIS A 453 17.54 6.50 -3.13
N SER A 454 17.04 6.83 -4.33
CA SER A 454 16.39 8.12 -4.60
C SER A 454 15.12 8.30 -3.77
N LEU A 455 14.30 7.26 -3.60
CA LEU A 455 13.15 7.27 -2.68
C LEU A 455 13.59 7.55 -1.23
N THR A 456 14.62 6.85 -0.75
CA THR A 456 15.16 7.01 0.62
C THR A 456 15.72 8.42 0.85
N TYR A 457 16.47 8.95 -0.12
CA TYR A 457 17.03 10.31 -0.07
C TYR A 457 15.93 11.37 -0.05
N THR A 458 14.89 11.16 -0.85
CA THR A 458 13.78 12.09 -1.05
C THR A 458 12.95 12.29 0.21
N ASP A 459 12.73 11.25 1.02
CA ASP A 459 12.08 11.38 2.34
C ASP A 459 12.94 12.18 3.34
N TYR A 460 14.26 12.21 3.13
CA TYR A 460 15.25 13.05 3.82
C TYR A 460 15.46 12.78 5.32
N THR A 461 14.53 12.11 6.01
CA THR A 461 14.62 11.77 7.44
C THR A 461 15.88 10.96 7.76
N TRP A 462 16.21 9.98 6.93
CA TRP A 462 17.38 9.10 7.06
C TRP A 462 18.70 9.75 6.57
N VAL A 463 18.66 10.94 5.97
CA VAL A 463 19.88 11.65 5.51
C VAL A 463 20.67 12.18 6.71
N ASP A 464 22.00 11.98 6.65
CA ASP A 464 22.98 12.24 7.70
C ASP A 464 22.75 11.42 9.00
N GLN A 465 21.97 10.34 8.93
CA GLN A 465 21.70 9.43 10.05
C GLN A 465 22.55 8.16 9.93
N GLY A 466 23.79 8.18 10.46
CA GLY A 466 24.76 7.08 10.31
C GLY A 466 24.21 5.68 10.65
N ARG A 467 23.35 5.57 11.68
CA ARG A 467 22.71 4.29 12.07
C ARG A 467 21.67 3.75 11.08
N THR A 468 21.22 4.57 10.14
CA THR A 468 20.38 4.14 9.01
C THR A 468 21.21 3.68 7.82
N GLY A 469 22.50 4.04 7.71
CA GLY A 469 23.26 3.90 6.46
C GLY A 469 23.21 2.51 5.82
N ALA A 470 23.42 1.44 6.58
CA ALA A 470 23.36 0.08 6.04
C ALA A 470 21.93 -0.34 5.62
N TRP A 471 20.89 0.30 6.15
CA TRP A 471 19.50 0.07 5.77
C TRP A 471 19.14 0.69 4.42
N TRP A 472 19.94 1.63 3.88
CA TRP A 472 19.69 2.19 2.55
C TRP A 472 19.79 1.11 1.45
N GLU A 473 20.74 0.20 1.57
CA GLU A 473 20.91 -0.96 0.68
C GLU A 473 19.81 -2.00 0.90
N THR A 474 19.42 -2.22 2.16
CA THR A 474 18.26 -3.07 2.53
C THR A 474 16.98 -2.57 1.85
N VAL A 475 16.75 -1.26 1.86
CA VAL A 475 15.61 -0.61 1.20
C VAL A 475 15.74 -0.69 -0.31
N ALA A 476 16.89 -0.37 -0.89
CA ALA A 476 17.09 -0.39 -2.34
C ALA A 476 16.85 -1.79 -2.94
N ASN A 477 17.33 -2.85 -2.30
CA ASN A 477 17.00 -4.22 -2.70
C ASN A 477 15.54 -4.60 -2.40
N TRP A 478 14.94 -4.09 -1.32
CA TRP A 478 13.50 -4.27 -1.09
C TRP A 478 12.65 -3.63 -2.20
N VAL A 479 13.01 -2.43 -2.68
CA VAL A 479 12.37 -1.74 -3.82
C VAL A 479 12.52 -2.58 -5.09
N ALA A 480 13.73 -3.08 -5.39
CA ALA A 480 13.99 -3.92 -6.56
C ALA A 480 13.24 -5.27 -6.54
N ASP A 481 13.21 -5.97 -5.39
CA ASP A 481 12.46 -7.23 -5.29
C ASP A 481 10.95 -7.00 -5.30
N THR A 482 10.46 -6.01 -4.55
CA THR A 482 9.05 -5.63 -4.51
C THR A 482 8.56 -5.22 -5.89
N TYR A 483 9.37 -4.49 -6.66
CA TYR A 483 9.09 -4.27 -8.08
C TYR A 483 8.92 -5.60 -8.80
N ASN A 484 9.94 -6.46 -8.82
CA ASN A 484 9.90 -7.73 -9.53
C ASN A 484 8.73 -8.66 -9.13
N THR A 485 8.28 -8.63 -7.87
CA THR A 485 7.48 -9.72 -7.30
C THR A 485 6.12 -9.32 -6.73
N ASP A 486 5.87 -8.04 -6.48
CA ASP A 486 4.57 -7.56 -5.99
C ASP A 486 3.52 -7.49 -7.11
N ALA A 487 2.30 -7.90 -6.81
CA ALA A 487 1.19 -7.93 -7.76
C ALA A 487 0.80 -6.53 -8.28
N LEU A 488 0.94 -5.49 -7.46
CA LEU A 488 0.60 -4.13 -7.87
C LEU A 488 1.70 -3.54 -8.76
N CYS A 489 3.00 -3.77 -8.46
CA CYS A 489 4.07 -3.40 -9.40
C CYS A 489 4.02 -4.25 -10.68
N GLU A 490 3.53 -5.50 -10.63
CA GLU A 490 3.31 -6.34 -11.80
C GLU A 490 2.22 -5.76 -12.72
N ASP A 491 1.08 -5.32 -12.17
CA ASP A 491 0.04 -4.65 -12.95
C ASP A 491 0.59 -3.39 -13.63
N VAL A 492 1.29 -2.53 -12.88
CA VAL A 492 1.97 -1.33 -13.39
C VAL A 492 2.96 -1.65 -14.51
N ARG A 493 3.70 -2.76 -14.44
CA ARG A 493 4.54 -3.22 -15.57
C ARG A 493 3.71 -3.60 -16.79
N VAL A 494 2.70 -4.45 -16.60
CA VAL A 494 1.93 -5.02 -17.70
C VAL A 494 1.16 -3.94 -18.47
N ARG A 495 0.53 -2.99 -17.78
CA ARG A 495 -0.16 -1.86 -18.41
C ARG A 495 0.80 -0.91 -19.15
N ASN A 496 2.08 -0.86 -18.76
CA ASN A 496 3.15 -0.15 -19.46
C ASN A 496 3.87 -1.01 -20.52
N GLY A 497 3.31 -2.17 -20.91
CA GLY A 497 3.87 -3.03 -21.96
C GLY A 497 5.14 -3.80 -21.57
N LEU A 498 5.48 -3.85 -20.28
CA LEU A 498 6.66 -4.55 -19.76
C LEU A 498 6.32 -5.99 -19.37
N GLN A 499 7.35 -6.84 -19.30
CA GLN A 499 7.19 -8.25 -18.96
C GLN A 499 6.57 -8.44 -17.56
N ARG A 500 5.48 -9.21 -17.52
CA ARG A 500 4.79 -9.66 -16.29
C ARG A 500 5.76 -10.42 -15.37
N ASP A 501 6.21 -11.58 -15.85
CA ASP A 501 6.99 -12.52 -15.08
C ASP A 501 8.42 -12.04 -14.84
N ARG A 502 8.69 -11.58 -13.61
CA ARG A 502 10.05 -11.41 -13.08
C ARG A 502 10.24 -12.30 -11.85
N ASP A 503 11.48 -12.68 -11.58
CA ASP A 503 11.82 -13.53 -10.43
C ASP A 503 12.38 -12.68 -9.27
N THR A 504 12.35 -13.25 -8.06
CA THR A 504 12.91 -12.65 -6.86
C THR A 504 14.44 -12.57 -6.90
N ILE A 505 15.02 -11.57 -6.26
CA ILE A 505 16.48 -11.42 -6.09
C ILE A 505 17.00 -12.13 -4.82
N ILE A 506 16.18 -12.96 -4.15
CA ILE A 506 16.53 -13.54 -2.84
C ILE A 506 17.80 -14.40 -2.87
N ASP A 507 18.70 -14.12 -1.91
CA ASP A 507 19.93 -14.85 -1.64
C ASP A 507 19.80 -15.65 -0.33
N LEU A 508 19.45 -16.92 -0.47
CA LEU A 508 19.25 -17.83 0.66
C LEU A 508 20.52 -18.11 1.47
N GLU A 509 21.72 -17.89 0.91
CA GLU A 509 22.96 -18.01 1.69
C GLU A 509 23.04 -16.87 2.70
N ALA A 510 22.83 -15.62 2.26
CA ALA A 510 22.78 -14.48 3.16
C ALA A 510 21.55 -14.52 4.10
N ASN A 511 20.38 -14.91 3.59
CA ASN A 511 19.12 -14.85 4.35
C ASN A 511 18.94 -15.98 5.38
N ILE A 512 19.43 -17.18 5.09
CA ILE A 512 19.22 -18.36 5.94
C ILE A 512 20.56 -18.89 6.47
N ALA A 513 21.59 -19.04 5.62
CA ALA A 513 22.86 -19.61 6.09
C ALA A 513 23.65 -18.67 7.03
N LEU A 514 23.52 -17.36 6.80
CA LEU A 514 24.06 -16.29 7.65
C LEU A 514 23.03 -15.66 8.61
N SER A 515 21.89 -16.32 8.86
CA SER A 515 20.82 -15.84 9.76
C SER A 515 21.26 -15.51 11.20
N HIS A 516 22.39 -16.06 11.65
CA HIS A 516 22.99 -15.79 12.96
C HIS A 516 23.68 -14.42 13.07
N LEU A 517 23.93 -13.71 11.97
CA LEU A 517 24.49 -12.35 12.00
C LEU A 517 23.45 -11.33 12.47
N GLN A 518 23.87 -10.07 12.68
CA GLN A 518 22.90 -9.00 13.00
C GLN A 518 21.84 -8.91 11.90
N ILE A 519 20.63 -8.47 12.27
CA ILE A 519 19.52 -8.30 11.31
C ILE A 519 19.94 -7.45 10.10
N VAL A 520 20.80 -6.46 10.31
CA VAL A 520 21.56 -5.73 9.28
C VAL A 520 23.02 -5.62 9.73
N SER A 521 23.96 -6.02 8.87
CA SER A 521 25.41 -6.02 9.11
C SER A 521 26.16 -5.76 7.79
N THR A 522 27.45 -5.42 7.86
CA THR A 522 28.33 -5.31 6.67
C THR A 522 28.42 -6.57 5.80
N ARG A 523 27.89 -7.71 6.25
CA ARG A 523 27.90 -8.99 5.53
C ARG A 523 26.56 -9.37 4.89
N ASN A 524 25.47 -8.68 5.23
CA ASN A 524 24.13 -9.00 4.73
C ASN A 524 23.24 -7.77 4.45
N TYR A 525 23.73 -6.53 4.58
CA TYR A 525 22.96 -5.29 4.42
C TYR A 525 22.15 -5.21 3.11
N TYR A 526 22.74 -5.51 1.95
CA TYR A 526 21.98 -5.68 0.70
C TYR A 526 20.84 -6.71 0.80
N GLN A 527 21.05 -7.80 1.53
CA GLN A 527 20.15 -8.96 1.54
C GLN A 527 19.16 -8.98 2.70
N ALA A 528 19.21 -8.05 3.65
CA ALA A 528 18.29 -8.02 4.79
C ALA A 528 16.82 -7.66 4.42
N TRP A 529 16.56 -7.37 3.14
CA TRP A 529 15.26 -6.93 2.62
C TRP A 529 14.04 -7.83 2.92
N PRO A 530 14.13 -9.17 3.11
CA PRO A 530 12.97 -9.98 3.46
C PRO A 530 12.34 -9.59 4.81
N PHE A 531 13.09 -8.94 5.70
CA PHE A 531 12.53 -8.33 6.91
C PHE A 531 11.57 -7.18 6.56
N LEU A 532 11.96 -6.29 5.64
CA LEU A 532 11.09 -5.21 5.16
C LEU A 532 9.87 -5.76 4.42
N THR A 533 10.02 -6.84 3.64
CA THR A 533 8.88 -7.55 3.04
C THR A 533 7.94 -8.11 4.10
N TYR A 534 8.46 -8.74 5.16
CA TYR A 534 7.64 -9.24 6.26
C TYR A 534 6.83 -8.13 6.94
N LEU A 535 7.45 -6.97 7.22
CA LEU A 535 6.76 -5.79 7.76
C LEU A 535 5.69 -5.27 6.78
N THR A 536 6.01 -5.24 5.49
CA THR A 536 5.12 -4.76 4.43
C THR A 536 3.89 -5.66 4.24
N LYS A 537 4.10 -6.98 4.26
CA LYS A 537 3.03 -7.97 4.05
C LYS A 537 2.24 -8.30 5.30
N ASN A 538 2.78 -7.96 6.47
CA ASN A 538 2.18 -8.11 7.80
C ASN A 538 1.36 -9.41 8.00
N PRO A 539 1.94 -10.61 7.75
CA PRO A 539 1.21 -11.88 7.81
C PRO A 539 0.75 -12.26 9.24
N ASP A 540 1.21 -11.54 10.27
CA ASP A 540 0.82 -11.69 11.66
C ASP A 540 -0.15 -10.59 12.15
N GLN A 541 -0.56 -9.67 11.27
CA GLN A 541 -1.53 -8.59 11.55
C GLN A 541 -1.17 -7.71 12.75
N TYR A 542 0.13 -7.42 12.95
CA TYR A 542 0.55 -6.49 13.99
C TYR A 542 0.11 -5.04 13.65
N PRO A 543 -0.30 -4.24 14.64
CA PRO A 543 -0.69 -2.85 14.42
C PRO A 543 0.48 -2.04 13.86
N GLY A 544 0.17 -1.01 13.07
CA GLY A 544 1.18 -0.14 12.44
C GLY A 544 2.04 -0.77 11.36
N LEU A 545 1.76 -2.02 10.95
CA LEU A 545 2.42 -2.70 9.84
C LEU A 545 1.44 -2.97 8.68
N GLY A 546 1.98 -3.09 7.46
CA GLY A 546 1.22 -3.21 6.22
C GLY A 546 1.96 -2.52 5.07
N ARG A 547 1.26 -2.22 3.95
CA ARG A 547 1.88 -1.64 2.73
C ARG A 547 2.77 -0.43 3.01
N MET A 548 2.38 0.42 3.95
CA MET A 548 3.09 1.66 4.30
C MET A 548 4.27 1.45 5.27
N ALA A 549 4.54 0.24 5.76
CA ALA A 549 5.54 0.02 6.81
C ALA A 549 6.96 0.53 6.45
N VAL A 550 7.38 0.46 5.18
CA VAL A 550 8.69 1.00 4.76
C VAL A 550 8.67 2.55 4.69
N PRO A 551 7.70 3.21 4.01
CA PRO A 551 7.49 4.65 4.14
C PRO A 551 7.39 5.14 5.59
N ASP A 552 6.64 4.44 6.46
CA ASP A 552 6.42 4.82 7.85
C ASP A 552 7.70 4.73 8.69
N LEU A 553 8.59 3.77 8.41
CA LEU A 553 9.92 3.66 9.02
C LEU A 553 10.85 4.83 8.64
N MET A 554 10.62 5.47 7.49
CA MET A 554 11.32 6.68 7.07
C MET A 554 10.68 7.90 7.73
N SER A 555 9.42 8.20 7.39
CA SER A 555 8.71 9.42 7.79
C SER A 555 8.57 9.61 9.31
N ASN A 556 8.58 8.53 10.11
CA ASN A 556 8.52 8.60 11.57
C ASN A 556 9.90 8.55 12.26
N HIS A 557 11.01 8.61 11.52
CA HIS A 557 12.37 8.69 12.06
C HIS A 557 12.66 10.10 12.61
N LEU A 558 13.07 10.18 13.87
CA LEU A 558 13.17 11.46 14.61
C LEU A 558 14.42 12.29 14.26
N ARG A 559 15.23 11.86 13.28
CA ARG A 559 16.53 12.47 12.89
C ARG A 559 17.52 12.68 14.04
N ASN A 560 17.36 11.88 15.11
CA ASN A 560 18.21 11.85 16.30
C ASN A 560 19.27 10.72 16.24
N ASN A 561 19.59 10.27 15.01
CA ASN A 561 20.46 9.12 14.71
C ASN A 561 20.02 7.82 15.40
N GLU A 562 18.72 7.57 15.55
CA GLU A 562 18.19 6.26 15.97
C GLU A 562 18.28 5.20 14.86
N THR A 563 18.00 3.93 15.21
CA THR A 563 17.90 2.85 14.21
C THR A 563 16.45 2.66 13.74
N PRO A 564 16.19 2.12 12.54
CA PRO A 564 14.83 1.77 12.10
C PRO A 564 14.07 0.84 13.06
N LEU A 565 14.77 0.05 13.89
CA LEU A 565 14.13 -0.78 14.93
C LEU A 565 13.49 0.05 16.07
N HIS A 566 14.00 1.27 16.34
CA HIS A 566 13.40 2.18 17.32
C HIS A 566 12.13 2.83 16.76
N VAL A 567 12.13 3.15 15.46
CA VAL A 567 10.93 3.59 14.74
C VAL A 567 9.88 2.47 14.74
N LEU A 568 10.29 1.24 14.40
CA LEU A 568 9.45 0.05 14.46
C LEU A 568 8.79 -0.15 15.83
N ALA A 569 9.54 0.01 16.93
CA ALA A 569 9.01 -0.12 18.28
C ALA A 569 7.92 0.92 18.63
N ARG A 570 7.93 2.10 17.99
CA ARG A 570 6.84 3.08 18.10
C ARG A 570 5.65 2.69 17.24
N LEU A 571 5.90 2.34 15.98
CA LEU A 571 4.84 1.96 15.01
C LEU A 571 4.03 0.76 15.49
N THR A 572 4.68 -0.26 16.07
CA THR A 572 4.02 -1.51 16.45
C THR A 572 3.49 -1.55 17.88
N ALA A 573 3.62 -0.47 18.65
CA ALA A 573 3.17 -0.44 20.04
C ALA A 573 1.69 -0.84 20.18
N PRO A 574 1.32 -1.69 21.16
CA PRO A 574 2.12 -2.21 22.28
C PRO A 574 2.95 -3.46 21.97
N VAL A 575 2.98 -3.96 20.72
CA VAL A 575 3.85 -5.07 20.32
C VAL A 575 5.29 -4.58 20.24
N SER A 576 6.21 -5.24 20.97
CA SER A 576 7.62 -4.85 20.98
C SER A 576 8.34 -5.22 19.67
N ALA A 577 9.33 -4.43 19.26
CA ALA A 577 10.16 -4.74 18.10
C ALA A 577 10.87 -6.11 18.23
N GLN A 578 11.23 -6.52 19.45
CA GLN A 578 11.73 -7.88 19.74
C GLN A 578 10.72 -8.97 19.36
N ARG A 579 9.42 -8.77 19.64
CA ARG A 579 8.36 -9.72 19.26
C ARG A 579 8.20 -9.79 17.75
N VAL A 580 8.28 -8.65 17.06
CA VAL A 580 8.22 -8.56 15.60
C VAL A 580 9.43 -9.28 14.96
N LEU A 581 10.66 -9.02 15.44
CA LEU A 581 11.89 -9.69 14.99
C LEU A 581 11.86 -11.21 15.24
N GLY A 582 11.43 -11.65 16.43
CA GLY A 582 11.31 -13.07 16.76
C GLY A 582 10.29 -13.79 15.87
N ARG A 583 9.15 -13.17 15.58
CA ARG A 583 8.14 -13.75 14.67
C ARG A 583 8.58 -13.73 13.20
N TYR A 584 9.29 -12.70 12.74
CA TYR A 584 9.95 -12.69 11.44
C TYR A 584 10.83 -13.93 11.26
N TRP A 585 11.75 -14.20 12.19
CA TRP A 585 12.61 -15.38 12.10
C TRP A 585 11.84 -16.70 12.22
N ALA A 586 10.77 -16.74 13.00
CA ALA A 586 9.88 -17.90 13.05
C ALA A 586 9.26 -18.20 11.67
N ARG A 587 8.84 -17.17 10.92
CA ARG A 587 8.35 -17.30 9.54
C ARG A 587 9.46 -17.68 8.55
N MET A 588 10.66 -17.14 8.72
CA MET A 588 11.82 -17.47 7.87
C MET A 588 12.22 -18.96 7.95
N ALA A 589 11.84 -19.70 8.98
CA ALA A 589 12.01 -21.16 9.04
C ALA A 589 11.35 -21.92 7.87
N TYR A 590 10.26 -21.37 7.32
CA TYR A 590 9.59 -21.89 6.12
C TYR A 590 9.39 -20.85 5.01
N LEU A 591 10.00 -19.67 5.19
CA LEU A 591 9.91 -18.50 4.33
C LEU A 591 8.46 -18.12 3.96
N ASP A 592 7.51 -18.28 4.89
CA ASP A 592 6.08 -17.96 4.69
C ASP A 592 5.74 -16.50 5.04
N ILE A 593 6.61 -15.57 4.65
CA ILE A 593 6.43 -14.12 4.86
C ILE A 593 5.49 -13.47 3.83
N ASN A 594 4.52 -14.23 3.29
CA ASN A 594 3.68 -13.84 2.15
C ASN A 594 4.48 -13.43 0.88
N HIS A 595 5.58 -14.14 0.59
CA HIS A 595 6.37 -13.99 -0.63
C HIS A 595 6.49 -15.32 -1.41
N PRO A 596 5.57 -15.62 -2.35
CA PRO A 596 5.51 -16.95 -2.98
C PRO A 596 6.75 -17.34 -3.80
N LYS A 597 7.35 -16.41 -4.55
CA LYS A 597 8.53 -16.70 -5.41
C LYS A 597 9.77 -17.03 -4.56
N ALA A 598 10.01 -16.25 -3.50
CA ALA A 598 11.07 -16.52 -2.54
C ALA A 598 10.83 -17.83 -1.76
N GLN A 599 9.58 -18.10 -1.36
CA GLN A 599 9.24 -19.35 -0.68
C GLN A 599 9.48 -20.57 -1.58
N ALA A 600 9.10 -20.50 -2.85
CA ALA A 600 9.36 -21.57 -3.81
C ALA A 600 10.87 -21.84 -3.98
N ARG A 601 11.70 -20.78 -4.09
CA ARG A 601 13.17 -20.91 -4.15
C ARG A 601 13.76 -21.51 -2.87
N TYR A 602 13.22 -21.14 -1.70
CA TYR A 602 13.63 -21.74 -0.43
C TYR A 602 13.28 -23.22 -0.33
N LEU A 603 12.04 -23.60 -0.65
CA LEU A 603 11.58 -24.99 -0.58
C LEU A 603 12.33 -25.91 -1.55
N SER A 604 12.76 -25.41 -2.72
CA SER A 604 13.62 -26.17 -3.64
C SER A 604 15.07 -26.29 -3.13
N THR A 605 15.61 -25.24 -2.49
CA THR A 605 17.01 -25.18 -2.05
C THR A 605 17.27 -25.89 -0.73
N ARG A 606 16.33 -25.83 0.23
CA ARG A 606 16.54 -26.28 1.64
C ARG A 606 16.94 -27.75 1.78
N ASN A 607 16.67 -28.58 0.77
CA ASN A 607 17.02 -30.01 0.74
C ASN A 607 18.42 -30.29 0.14
N ASN A 608 19.16 -29.28 -0.28
CA ASN A 608 20.56 -29.41 -0.67
C ASN A 608 21.45 -29.67 0.56
N ALA A 609 22.26 -30.73 0.52
CA ALA A 609 23.09 -31.13 1.68
C ALA A 609 24.12 -30.06 2.09
N GLY A 610 24.77 -29.40 1.13
CA GLY A 610 25.75 -28.35 1.41
C GLY A 610 25.11 -27.10 2.03
N PHE A 611 23.92 -26.72 1.55
CA PHE A 611 23.13 -25.65 2.14
C PHE A 611 22.73 -25.98 3.59
N ARG A 612 22.18 -27.17 3.87
CA ARG A 612 21.79 -27.57 5.23
C ARG A 612 22.95 -27.53 6.22
N THR A 613 24.14 -27.95 5.81
CA THR A 613 25.35 -27.87 6.66
C THR A 613 25.70 -26.43 7.04
N ARG A 614 25.56 -25.46 6.14
CA ARG A 614 25.85 -24.05 6.43
C ARG A 614 24.72 -23.32 7.15
N ALA A 615 23.47 -23.75 6.95
CA ALA A 615 22.28 -23.12 7.51
C ALA A 615 21.87 -23.65 8.89
N TYR A 616 21.90 -24.96 9.09
CA TYR A 616 21.18 -25.63 10.17
C TYR A 616 22.08 -26.30 11.20
N ALA A 617 23.38 -26.43 10.93
CA ALA A 617 24.37 -26.99 11.85
C ALA A 617 24.79 -25.97 12.93
N ASN A 618 23.82 -25.52 13.72
CA ASN A 618 23.97 -24.44 14.70
C ASN A 618 24.33 -24.94 16.12
N LEU A 619 24.23 -26.24 16.40
CA LEU A 619 24.21 -26.79 17.76
C LEU A 619 25.19 -27.97 17.94
N THR A 620 25.95 -27.95 19.03
CA THR A 620 26.74 -29.10 19.50
C THR A 620 25.93 -29.91 20.51
N ALA A 621 25.90 -31.23 20.38
CA ALA A 621 25.25 -32.11 21.35
C ALA A 621 26.05 -32.22 22.66
N LEU A 622 25.35 -32.13 23.80
CA LEU A 622 25.90 -32.36 25.16
C LEU A 622 25.53 -33.74 25.73
N GLY A 623 24.67 -34.50 25.04
CA GLY A 623 24.11 -35.76 25.49
C GLY A 623 22.73 -35.61 26.16
N SER A 624 22.01 -36.71 26.33
CA SER A 624 20.70 -36.76 27.03
C SER A 624 19.67 -35.74 26.55
N GLY A 625 19.57 -35.50 25.23
CA GLY A 625 18.64 -34.53 24.65
C GLY A 625 19.03 -33.06 24.85
N ARG A 626 20.22 -32.78 25.39
CA ARG A 626 20.76 -31.42 25.57
C ARG A 626 21.72 -31.04 24.45
N TYR A 627 21.65 -29.78 24.06
CA TYR A 627 22.42 -29.16 22.98
C TYR A 627 22.86 -27.76 23.41
N ARG A 628 23.98 -27.27 22.88
CA ARG A 628 24.48 -25.90 23.08
C ARG A 628 24.77 -25.25 21.75
N VAL A 629 24.51 -23.95 21.61
CA VAL A 629 24.88 -23.19 20.42
C VAL A 629 26.39 -23.24 20.17
N LYS A 630 26.81 -23.35 18.91
CA LYS A 630 28.23 -23.23 18.54
C LYS A 630 28.67 -21.78 18.66
N ALA A 631 29.90 -21.54 19.12
CA ALA A 631 30.40 -20.18 19.37
C ALA A 631 30.40 -19.29 18.13
N ASP A 632 30.70 -19.85 16.95
CA ASP A 632 30.68 -19.20 15.64
C ASP A 632 29.26 -19.06 15.03
N ARG A 633 28.24 -19.62 15.70
CA ARG A 633 26.83 -19.59 15.28
C ARG A 633 25.92 -18.89 16.29
N ALA A 634 26.46 -18.42 17.42
CA ALA A 634 25.74 -17.69 18.45
C ALA A 634 25.04 -16.45 17.84
N PRO A 635 23.70 -16.33 17.90
CA PRO A 635 22.99 -15.25 17.21
C PRO A 635 23.41 -13.87 17.72
N LEU A 636 23.84 -13.01 16.81
CA LEU A 636 24.13 -11.60 17.05
C LEU A 636 22.82 -10.80 17.12
N TYR A 637 22.87 -9.50 17.42
CA TYR A 637 21.68 -8.71 17.72
C TYR A 637 20.64 -8.67 16.58
N GLY A 638 19.44 -9.16 16.89
CA GLY A 638 18.35 -9.31 15.92
C GLY A 638 18.55 -10.47 14.94
N GLY A 639 19.61 -11.27 15.06
CA GLY A 639 19.84 -12.52 14.33
C GLY A 639 19.21 -13.74 15.01
N ALA A 640 19.20 -14.87 14.32
CA ALA A 640 18.63 -16.13 14.81
C ALA A 640 19.38 -17.39 14.38
N ASN A 641 19.07 -18.50 15.05
CA ASN A 641 19.34 -19.84 14.56
C ASN A 641 18.02 -20.52 14.20
N ILE A 642 17.97 -21.14 13.02
CA ILE A 642 16.89 -22.00 12.56
C ILE A 642 17.39 -23.44 12.62
N THR A 643 16.68 -24.31 13.34
CA THR A 643 17.09 -25.70 13.62
C THR A 643 15.95 -26.67 13.30
N PRO A 644 15.91 -27.25 12.07
CA PRO A 644 14.98 -28.31 11.72
C PRO A 644 15.14 -29.53 12.62
N LEU A 645 14.02 -30.12 13.05
CA LEU A 645 13.96 -31.20 14.02
C LEU A 645 13.44 -32.50 13.40
N SER A 646 14.09 -33.61 13.73
CA SER A 646 13.56 -34.96 13.53
C SER A 646 12.69 -35.33 14.74
N VAL A 647 11.41 -35.61 14.52
CA VAL A 647 10.43 -35.90 15.58
C VAL A 647 10.27 -37.41 15.75
N SER A 648 10.31 -37.90 17.00
CA SER A 648 10.31 -39.33 17.33
C SER A 648 9.10 -39.82 18.13
N SER A 649 8.35 -38.93 18.80
CA SER A 649 7.24 -39.34 19.69
C SER A 649 5.90 -38.65 19.44
N GLY A 650 5.69 -38.00 18.28
CA GLY A 650 4.45 -37.28 17.95
C GLY A 650 4.13 -36.08 18.84
N THR A 651 5.03 -35.73 19.76
CA THR A 651 4.97 -34.60 20.68
C THR A 651 6.39 -34.09 20.87
N VAL A 652 6.57 -32.78 20.85
CA VAL A 652 7.87 -32.12 21.01
C VAL A 652 7.80 -31.23 22.24
N ASN A 653 8.68 -31.52 23.20
CA ASN A 653 8.96 -30.64 24.33
C ASN A 653 10.29 -29.95 24.05
N ALA A 654 10.30 -28.63 24.07
CA ALA A 654 11.48 -27.81 23.83
C ALA A 654 11.65 -26.80 24.96
N ARG A 655 12.85 -26.75 25.53
CA ARG A 655 13.24 -25.75 26.52
C ARG A 655 14.55 -25.10 26.12
N VAL A 656 14.56 -23.78 25.97
CA VAL A 656 15.74 -22.95 25.68
C VAL A 656 16.18 -22.28 26.98
N ILE A 657 17.45 -22.44 27.32
CA ILE A 657 18.07 -21.86 28.51
C ILE A 657 19.00 -20.74 28.05
N ASN A 658 18.69 -19.50 28.43
CA ASN A 658 19.60 -18.38 28.25
C ASN A 658 20.82 -18.54 29.17
N LEU A 659 22.01 -18.62 28.60
CA LEU A 659 23.28 -18.61 29.35
C LEU A 659 23.88 -17.20 29.46
N GLY A 660 23.21 -16.21 28.87
CA GLY A 660 23.67 -14.84 28.75
C GLY A 660 24.71 -14.65 27.65
N ASN A 661 25.21 -13.43 27.53
CA ASN A 661 26.32 -13.07 26.65
C ASN A 661 27.27 -12.04 27.29
N GLY A 662 27.19 -11.86 28.62
CA GLY A 662 27.93 -10.84 29.37
C GLY A 662 27.21 -9.49 29.50
N LEU A 663 26.13 -9.27 28.76
CA LEU A 663 25.29 -8.06 28.86
C LEU A 663 24.13 -8.28 29.84
N SER A 664 23.75 -7.23 30.57
CA SER A 664 22.73 -7.29 31.64
C SER A 664 21.29 -7.45 31.13
N ASP A 665 21.06 -7.16 29.86
CA ASP A 665 19.77 -7.24 29.17
C ASP A 665 19.69 -8.38 28.14
N SER A 666 20.68 -9.28 28.16
CA SER A 666 20.75 -10.48 27.33
C SER A 666 19.46 -11.29 27.41
N ASN A 667 18.72 -11.37 26.31
CA ASN A 667 17.45 -12.09 26.24
C ASN A 667 17.17 -12.62 24.83
N PHE A 668 16.14 -13.44 24.70
CA PHE A 668 15.81 -14.13 23.47
C PHE A 668 14.30 -14.29 23.28
N THR A 669 13.93 -14.56 22.03
CA THR A 669 12.62 -15.05 21.63
C THR A 669 12.83 -16.41 20.96
N ALA A 670 11.93 -17.35 21.21
CA ALA A 670 12.00 -18.66 20.59
C ALA A 670 10.62 -19.20 20.24
N THR A 671 10.56 -19.96 19.16
CA THR A 671 9.32 -20.50 18.59
C THR A 671 9.59 -21.87 17.98
N LEU A 672 8.68 -22.82 18.17
CA LEU A 672 8.55 -23.98 17.29
C LEU A 672 7.68 -23.56 16.10
N SER A 673 8.30 -23.38 14.95
CA SER A 673 7.59 -23.21 13.67
C SER A 673 7.26 -24.59 13.13
N ILE A 674 5.99 -24.83 12.82
CA ILE A 674 5.48 -26.16 12.47
C ILE A 674 4.70 -26.05 11.17
N ARG A 675 5.21 -26.67 10.11
CA ARG A 675 4.63 -26.61 8.77
C ARG A 675 3.90 -27.92 8.45
N ASN A 676 2.66 -27.82 8.02
CA ASN A 676 1.98 -28.92 7.37
C ASN A 676 2.58 -29.13 5.96
N THR A 677 3.15 -30.30 5.72
CA THR A 677 3.85 -30.62 4.47
C THR A 677 2.92 -30.76 3.26
N GLN A 678 1.63 -31.01 3.48
CA GLN A 678 0.61 -31.21 2.45
C GLN A 678 -0.08 -29.89 2.07
N SER A 679 -0.56 -29.10 3.06
CA SER A 679 -1.22 -27.82 2.80
C SER A 679 -0.25 -26.64 2.67
N GLY A 680 0.99 -26.80 3.12
CA GLY A 680 1.98 -25.72 3.20
C GLY A 680 1.78 -24.74 4.36
N SER A 681 0.64 -24.80 5.05
CA SER A 681 0.30 -23.92 6.18
C SER A 681 1.29 -24.07 7.34
N VAL A 682 1.65 -22.95 7.98
CA VAL A 682 2.55 -22.92 9.13
C VAL A 682 1.80 -22.44 10.37
N ARG A 683 2.02 -23.10 11.51
CA ARG A 683 1.60 -22.66 12.84
C ARG A 683 2.81 -22.44 13.73
N TYR A 684 2.65 -21.56 14.71
CA TYR A 684 3.74 -21.11 15.59
C TYR A 684 3.39 -21.39 17.05
N VAL A 685 4.31 -22.04 17.77
CA VAL A 685 4.18 -22.27 19.21
C VAL A 685 5.34 -21.55 19.90
N ASP A 686 5.04 -20.48 20.61
CA ASP A 686 6.06 -19.68 21.29
C ASP A 686 6.56 -20.37 22.57
N LEU A 687 7.86 -20.28 22.82
CA LEU A 687 8.49 -20.78 24.04
C LEU A 687 8.36 -19.74 25.16
N VAL A 688 7.18 -19.69 25.78
CA VAL A 688 6.89 -18.80 26.92
C VAL A 688 7.84 -19.14 28.07
N ASN A 689 8.54 -18.14 28.61
CA ASN A 689 9.62 -18.33 29.59
C ASN A 689 10.68 -19.36 29.15
N GLY A 690 10.92 -19.46 27.84
CA GLY A 690 11.87 -20.41 27.25
C GLY A 690 11.35 -21.85 27.13
N ALA A 691 10.07 -22.16 27.35
CA ALA A 691 9.56 -23.53 27.24
C ALA A 691 8.27 -23.64 26.41
N ALA A 692 8.17 -24.72 25.62
CA ALA A 692 6.96 -25.10 24.89
C ALA A 692 6.79 -26.63 24.85
N ASN A 693 5.53 -27.06 24.79
CA ASN A 693 5.13 -28.44 24.50
C ASN A 693 4.03 -28.42 23.43
N THR A 694 4.15 -29.24 22.40
CA THR A 694 3.14 -29.33 21.33
C THR A 694 3.11 -30.72 20.70
N ALA A 695 1.90 -31.19 20.36
CA ALA A 695 1.72 -32.33 19.47
C ALA A 695 2.21 -31.99 18.06
N VAL A 696 2.65 -32.99 17.31
CA VAL A 696 3.09 -32.88 15.91
C VAL A 696 2.49 -34.05 15.13
N ALA A 697 1.71 -33.75 14.10
CA ALA A 697 1.07 -34.77 13.26
C ALA A 697 2.06 -35.40 12.26
N ASN A 698 1.73 -36.59 11.74
CA ASN A 698 2.58 -37.32 10.79
C ASN A 698 2.84 -36.59 9.46
N ASN A 699 2.01 -35.59 9.12
CA ASN A 699 2.19 -34.72 7.94
C ASN A 699 2.80 -33.35 8.31
N GLU A 700 3.24 -33.13 9.54
CA GLU A 700 3.91 -31.90 9.97
C GLU A 700 5.43 -32.07 10.09
N GLU A 701 6.16 -31.01 9.78
CA GLU A 701 7.59 -30.85 10.03
C GLU A 701 7.82 -29.67 10.98
N VAL A 702 8.90 -29.71 11.77
CA VAL A 702 9.16 -28.72 12.84
C VAL A 702 10.56 -28.13 12.72
N SER A 703 10.67 -26.82 12.95
CA SER A 703 11.93 -26.13 13.20
C SER A 703 11.86 -25.37 14.52
N LEU A 704 12.87 -25.53 15.37
CA LEU A 704 13.10 -24.62 16.49
C LEU A 704 13.82 -23.38 15.98
N VAL A 705 13.29 -22.21 16.29
CA VAL A 705 13.93 -20.92 16.04
C VAL A 705 14.27 -20.26 17.36
N VAL A 706 15.49 -19.74 17.48
CA VAL A 706 15.97 -18.95 18.64
C VAL A 706 16.60 -17.66 18.12
N ALA A 707 16.06 -16.51 18.49
CA ALA A 707 16.52 -15.19 18.04
C ALA A 707 17.05 -14.34 19.21
N ASN A 708 18.23 -13.74 19.04
CA ASN A 708 18.82 -12.84 20.04
C ASN A 708 18.08 -11.50 20.00
N THR A 709 17.31 -11.26 21.06
CA THR A 709 16.35 -10.15 21.18
C THR A 709 16.44 -9.63 22.62
N PRO A 710 17.49 -8.84 22.93
CA PRO A 710 17.73 -8.32 24.26
C PRO A 710 16.60 -7.38 24.70
N ASN A 711 16.50 -7.14 26.01
CA ASN A 711 15.39 -6.36 26.58
C ASN A 711 15.38 -4.91 26.08
N ASN A 712 16.55 -4.34 25.78
CA ASN A 712 16.67 -3.02 25.16
C ASN A 712 16.99 -3.14 23.67
N LEU A 713 16.61 -2.13 22.88
CA LEU A 713 17.11 -1.98 21.52
C LEU A 713 18.48 -1.29 21.54
N TYR A 714 19.38 -1.72 20.67
CA TYR A 714 20.70 -1.12 20.55
C TYR A 714 20.73 -0.04 19.49
N LEU A 715 21.29 1.11 19.88
CA LEU A 715 21.70 2.20 18.99
C LEU A 715 23.04 1.85 18.33
N TYR A 716 23.05 0.84 17.46
CA TYR A 716 24.22 0.39 16.70
C TYR A 716 24.27 0.98 15.29
N ASN A 717 25.47 1.15 14.75
CA ASN A 717 25.72 1.46 13.35
C ASN A 717 26.44 0.25 12.73
N ALA A 718 25.77 -0.44 11.81
CA ALA A 718 26.28 -1.66 11.20
C ALA A 718 27.65 -1.50 10.49
N PHE A 719 28.01 -0.29 10.04
CA PHE A 719 29.32 -0.01 9.43
C PHE A 719 30.43 0.28 10.45
N GLU A 720 30.08 0.55 11.70
CA GLU A 720 31.02 0.85 12.81
C GLU A 720 31.05 -0.28 13.87
N SER A 721 30.21 -1.31 13.74
CA SER A 721 30.17 -2.47 14.63
C SER A 721 31.53 -3.17 14.73
N THR A 722 32.03 -3.28 15.95
CA THR A 722 33.27 -4.01 16.30
C THR A 722 32.94 -5.28 17.06
N THR A 723 33.91 -6.18 17.24
CA THR A 723 33.73 -7.42 18.02
C THR A 723 33.40 -7.21 19.50
N SER A 724 33.58 -5.99 20.03
CA SER A 724 33.19 -5.59 21.39
C SER A 724 31.93 -4.74 21.44
N SER A 725 31.31 -4.41 20.30
CA SER A 725 30.05 -3.66 20.25
C SER A 725 28.89 -4.55 20.72
N PRO A 726 27.91 -4.05 21.50
CA PRO A 726 26.81 -4.86 22.06
C PRO A 726 26.03 -5.67 21.02
N ASP A 727 25.90 -5.15 19.80
CA ASP A 727 25.21 -5.82 18.69
C ASP A 727 25.97 -7.04 18.14
N ALA A 728 27.29 -7.08 18.29
CA ALA A 728 28.18 -8.13 17.81
C ALA A 728 28.46 -9.22 18.86
N ILE A 729 27.87 -9.13 20.06
CA ILE A 729 28.08 -10.10 21.14
C ILE A 729 26.97 -11.16 21.11
N GLY A 730 27.30 -12.35 20.59
CA GLY A 730 26.35 -13.43 20.33
C GLY A 730 25.74 -14.08 21.57
N LEU A 731 24.43 -14.31 21.55
CA LEU A 731 23.65 -14.99 22.59
C LEU A 731 24.17 -16.43 22.81
N GLN A 732 24.61 -16.74 24.02
CA GLN A 732 24.88 -18.13 24.42
C GLN A 732 23.60 -18.76 24.98
N TYR A 733 23.25 -19.93 24.47
CA TYR A 733 22.08 -20.66 24.95
C TYR A 733 22.27 -22.19 24.87
N GLU A 734 21.49 -22.90 25.67
CA GLU A 734 21.27 -24.34 25.55
C GLU A 734 19.84 -24.66 25.13
N VAL A 735 19.64 -25.85 24.57
CA VAL A 735 18.33 -26.41 24.27
C VAL A 735 18.24 -27.80 24.90
N GLU A 736 17.14 -28.06 25.59
CA GLU A 736 16.71 -29.38 26.04
C GLU A 736 15.53 -29.79 25.15
N LEU A 737 15.66 -30.93 24.46
CA LEU A 737 14.64 -31.48 23.56
C LEU A 737 14.25 -32.90 23.99
N THR A 738 12.94 -33.13 24.12
CA THR A 738 12.36 -34.46 24.34
C THR A 738 11.28 -34.73 23.29
N GLY A 739 11.35 -35.90 22.67
CA GLY A 739 10.46 -36.28 21.56
C GLY A 739 10.90 -35.80 20.18
N ALA A 740 12.03 -35.08 20.11
CA ALA A 740 12.72 -34.70 18.88
C ALA A 740 14.22 -34.49 19.09
N ALA A 741 14.97 -34.40 18.00
CA ALA A 741 16.39 -34.01 17.98
C ALA A 741 16.71 -33.14 16.75
N PRO A 742 17.74 -32.27 16.78
CA PRO A 742 18.18 -31.53 15.60
C PRO A 742 18.57 -32.46 14.44
N MET A 743 18.15 -32.14 13.22
CA MET A 743 18.55 -32.88 12.02
C MET A 743 20.02 -32.69 11.64
N HIS A 744 20.61 -31.58 12.08
CA HIS A 744 22.00 -31.19 11.82
C HIS A 744 22.62 -30.64 13.11
N LEU A 745 23.90 -30.98 13.33
CA LEU A 745 24.67 -30.55 14.50
C LEU A 745 25.78 -29.58 14.08
#